data_AF-A0A1J8PN97-F1
#
_entry.id   AF-A0A1J8PN97-F1
#
_cell.length_a   1.000
_cell.length_b   1.000
_cell.length_c   1.000
_cell.angle_alpha   90.00
_cell.angle_beta   90.00
_cell.angle_gamma   90.00
#
_symmetry.space_group_name_H-M   'P 1'
#
loop_
_entity.id
_entity.type
_entity.pdbx_description
1 polymer ?
#
loop_
_entity_poly.entity_id
_entity_poly.type
_entity_poly.pdbx_seq_one_letter_code
_entity_poly.pdbx_strand_id
1 'polypeptide(L)'
;MSLPESTTVLIVGAGPAGLTAALSLAHHACREFVIIDAAVEGQKTSRAIMMHAATVEALASINAADGLVSRAIKGKGIRRPHKVVGMKQNEKDPHITDVSFEDGQVIRARYIIGADGAHSTVRSIAGIGFSDPDGPKLASDPIAQMISADLTFDREPVGAQTIEDYFNIMVSSNGFFALTALGTRFNAELTRDGKPITKPIFRIGCAVPPKNGEPPHAPPREYIQNLIDAYGPVCMSSDPSINPTPVKIDQLLWSTRFRTHAAIADRSFTRLGAAIFLVGDAAHKHSPVGGQGMNLGIRDAIFLGEAITKHIKASAENRDVDDTILEEFAEARHARALEIIKYSKTLLTLAGLPYDRYAWWMPCIRAVEDCMGPERAWETLRHTVLEEAFQREMFQAPYPPYDPTDRSGFSYETVVKRWPIILTNVIDHVHRLLHDMTLEARDSDTLKAEELSKKITQGQDIISEISRLKYRMARDHELEDIPQDGDVLVAEYNADLEKLKQASQNTWFGAPWLYAECYLYRLIRAYFNQKTYWRGFDSFSAQKEEMFRNSGAAIYQIASTMHELESEKAKFQGDPDKLEVLFKEMIQICLWGNATDLSLLTHLSPSDIEHLQTVGKEAQEARREFILKDDQNAVWTYIKTLANQGKRLDFVLDNAGFELFTDFVFADFLVTYTPYFSQVVFHPKLFPWFVSDVTPADFAKTISSLLSTAFFPPNSTISSDSVAHLQQMVTRWQKYLDEGIFSLATNINNGQKMTEFWTGPWPYWNMNELAPELGQWLSGSGLVIFKGDLNYRKLAGDVKWPVSTPFSTAIGPLAGSFPLLSLRTNKADVAVGIDETVAEDLDNRDEKWRVSGKYALVSFLPRSVDQ
;
A
#
# COMPACT_ATOMS: atom_id res chain seq x y z
N MET A 1 -22.57 20.07 -49.05
CA MET A 1 -22.46 18.92 -50.00
C MET A 1 -23.61 17.98 -49.68
N SER A 2 -24.27 17.43 -50.69
CA SER A 2 -25.38 16.49 -50.52
C SER A 2 -24.92 15.17 -49.88
N LEU A 3 -25.83 14.51 -49.16
CA LEU A 3 -25.61 13.16 -48.63
C LEU A 3 -25.62 12.13 -49.79
N PRO A 4 -24.79 11.06 -49.72
CA PRO A 4 -24.94 9.95 -50.64
C PRO A 4 -26.22 9.16 -50.34
N GLU A 5 -26.77 8.47 -51.35
CA GLU A 5 -27.99 7.67 -51.19
C GLU A 5 -27.80 6.44 -50.26
N SER A 6 -26.59 5.90 -50.18
CA SER A 6 -26.23 4.76 -49.33
C SER A 6 -24.79 4.81 -48.84
N THR A 7 -24.51 4.12 -47.74
CA THR A 7 -23.16 3.88 -47.22
C THR A 7 -23.09 2.57 -46.43
N THR A 8 -21.92 1.94 -46.37
CA THR A 8 -21.72 0.76 -45.51
C THR A 8 -21.78 1.13 -44.03
N VAL A 9 -21.04 2.16 -43.59
CA VAL A 9 -21.04 2.62 -42.19
C VAL A 9 -21.44 4.11 -42.09
N LEU A 10 -22.48 4.40 -41.31
CA LEU A 10 -22.87 5.76 -40.95
C LEU A 10 -22.43 6.09 -39.52
N ILE A 11 -21.60 7.12 -39.35
CA ILE A 11 -21.20 7.65 -38.05
C ILE A 11 -21.97 8.93 -37.76
N VAL A 12 -22.75 8.92 -36.70
CA VAL A 12 -23.58 10.06 -36.29
C VAL A 12 -22.88 10.82 -35.17
N GLY A 13 -22.37 12.01 -35.46
CA GLY A 13 -21.59 12.86 -34.55
C GLY A 13 -20.09 12.87 -34.89
N ALA A 14 -19.52 14.05 -35.08
CA ALA A 14 -18.10 14.27 -35.37
C ALA A 14 -17.33 14.82 -34.14
N GLY A 15 -17.71 14.37 -32.94
CA GLY A 15 -16.94 14.56 -31.71
C GLY A 15 -15.76 13.56 -31.60
N PRO A 16 -15.05 13.51 -30.45
CA PRO A 16 -13.88 12.65 -30.28
C PRO A 16 -14.15 11.18 -30.62
N ALA A 17 -15.21 10.58 -30.07
CA ALA A 17 -15.56 9.18 -30.34
C ALA A 17 -15.87 8.92 -31.82
N GLY A 18 -16.67 9.78 -32.47
CA GLY A 18 -17.04 9.59 -33.87
C GLY A 18 -15.87 9.77 -34.84
N LEU A 19 -15.00 10.77 -34.60
CA LEU A 19 -13.78 10.96 -35.39
C LEU A 19 -12.79 9.80 -35.19
N THR A 20 -12.65 9.32 -33.96
CA THR A 20 -11.81 8.15 -33.67
C THR A 20 -12.35 6.88 -34.31
N ALA A 21 -13.67 6.66 -34.33
CA ALA A 21 -14.28 5.51 -34.99
C ALA A 21 -13.97 5.51 -36.49
N ALA A 22 -14.05 6.69 -37.13
CA ALA A 22 -13.68 6.84 -38.53
C ALA A 22 -12.20 6.54 -38.80
N LEU A 23 -11.29 7.00 -37.92
CA LEU A 23 -9.86 6.70 -38.03
C LEU A 23 -9.57 5.21 -37.87
N SER A 24 -10.22 4.57 -36.89
CA SER A 24 -10.08 3.12 -36.68
C SER A 24 -10.60 2.31 -37.88
N LEU A 25 -11.80 2.63 -38.40
CA LEU A 25 -12.33 1.99 -39.61
C LEU A 25 -11.35 2.14 -40.79
N ALA A 26 -10.83 3.35 -41.01
CA ALA A 26 -9.87 3.60 -42.08
C ALA A 26 -8.57 2.80 -41.89
N HIS A 27 -8.08 2.69 -40.66
CA HIS A 27 -6.90 1.91 -40.30
C HIS A 27 -7.09 0.42 -40.62
N HIS A 28 -8.25 -0.14 -40.29
CA HIS A 28 -8.59 -1.54 -40.58
C HIS A 28 -9.04 -1.80 -42.03
N ALA A 29 -8.85 -0.83 -42.92
CA ALA A 29 -9.18 -0.87 -44.35
C ALA A 29 -10.68 -0.78 -44.71
N CYS A 30 -11.55 -0.39 -43.77
CA CYS A 30 -12.92 0.03 -44.08
C CYS A 30 -12.93 1.50 -44.54
N ARG A 31 -13.13 1.75 -45.84
CA ARG A 31 -13.09 3.10 -46.42
C ARG A 31 -14.46 3.66 -46.82
N GLU A 32 -15.50 2.84 -46.77
CA GLU A 32 -16.86 3.22 -47.17
C GLU A 32 -17.69 3.62 -45.94
N PHE A 33 -17.42 4.82 -45.43
CA PHE A 33 -18.16 5.39 -44.32
C PHE A 33 -18.48 6.87 -44.53
N VAL A 34 -19.54 7.35 -43.88
CA VAL A 34 -19.94 8.76 -43.86
C VAL A 34 -20.04 9.23 -42.40
N ILE A 35 -19.48 10.41 -42.11
CA ILE A 35 -19.64 11.06 -40.81
C ILE A 35 -20.60 12.24 -40.99
N ILE A 36 -21.65 12.30 -40.18
CA ILE A 36 -22.60 13.41 -40.15
C ILE A 36 -22.49 14.16 -38.83
N ASP A 37 -22.72 15.47 -38.83
CA ASP A 37 -22.74 16.27 -37.62
C ASP A 37 -23.76 17.41 -37.76
N ALA A 38 -24.47 17.71 -36.67
CA ALA A 38 -25.48 18.75 -36.63
C ALA A 38 -24.88 20.17 -36.56
N ALA A 39 -23.66 20.31 -36.02
CA ALA A 39 -22.97 21.58 -35.95
C ALA A 39 -22.59 22.07 -37.36
N VAL A 40 -22.74 23.37 -37.61
CA VAL A 40 -22.41 24.00 -38.90
C VAL A 40 -20.89 24.01 -39.13
N GLU A 41 -20.10 24.21 -38.07
CA GLU A 41 -18.64 24.21 -38.08
C GLU A 41 -18.07 23.48 -36.85
N GLY A 42 -16.79 23.13 -36.90
CA GLY A 42 -16.12 22.48 -35.77
C GLY A 42 -15.83 23.48 -34.64
N GLN A 43 -16.04 23.08 -33.39
CA GLN A 43 -15.70 23.91 -32.24
C GLN A 43 -14.18 23.92 -32.02
N LYS A 44 -13.60 25.12 -31.84
CA LYS A 44 -12.18 25.32 -31.52
C LYS A 44 -11.88 25.30 -30.01
N THR A 45 -12.92 25.15 -29.19
CA THR A 45 -12.84 25.05 -27.74
C THR A 45 -13.21 23.63 -27.31
N SER A 46 -12.52 23.07 -26.31
CA SER A 46 -12.81 21.73 -25.82
C SER A 46 -13.28 21.73 -24.38
N ARG A 47 -14.32 20.94 -24.07
CA ARG A 47 -14.74 20.65 -22.69
C ARG A 47 -13.78 19.69 -21.98
N ALA A 48 -13.04 18.87 -22.72
CA ALA A 48 -12.04 17.93 -22.21
C ALA A 48 -10.61 18.42 -22.52
N ILE A 49 -9.69 18.31 -21.58
CA ILE A 49 -8.29 18.74 -21.75
C ILE A 49 -7.25 17.65 -21.50
N MET A 50 -7.61 16.59 -20.78
CA MET A 50 -6.66 15.55 -20.40
C MET A 50 -6.84 14.30 -21.27
N MET A 51 -5.72 13.81 -21.79
CA MET A 51 -5.64 12.54 -22.49
C MET A 51 -4.82 11.57 -21.65
N HIS A 52 -5.37 10.40 -21.35
CA HIS A 52 -4.69 9.39 -20.55
C HIS A 52 -3.58 8.71 -21.36
N ALA A 53 -2.52 8.26 -20.70
CA ALA A 53 -1.45 7.47 -21.34
C ALA A 53 -2.01 6.28 -22.13
N ALA A 54 -2.92 5.51 -21.53
CA ALA A 54 -3.59 4.40 -22.22
C ALA A 54 -4.41 4.82 -23.46
N THR A 55 -4.93 6.04 -23.50
CA THR A 55 -5.61 6.59 -24.69
C THR A 55 -4.60 6.97 -25.76
N VAL A 56 -3.46 7.55 -25.37
CA VAL A 56 -2.36 7.86 -26.30
C VAL A 56 -1.79 6.57 -26.90
N GLU A 57 -1.57 5.54 -26.09
CA GLU A 57 -1.15 4.20 -26.54
C GLU A 57 -2.18 3.57 -27.47
N ALA A 58 -3.48 3.66 -27.15
CA ALA A 58 -4.53 3.16 -28.02
C ALA A 58 -4.55 3.93 -29.36
N LEU A 59 -4.38 5.26 -29.35
CA LEU A 59 -4.28 6.05 -30.58
C LEU A 59 -3.01 5.68 -31.37
N ALA A 60 -1.91 5.33 -30.71
CA ALA A 60 -0.69 4.86 -31.35
C ALA A 60 -0.93 3.56 -32.12
N SER A 61 -1.75 2.64 -31.57
CA SER A 61 -2.10 1.38 -32.24
C SER A 61 -2.76 1.57 -33.62
N ILE A 62 -3.45 2.70 -33.84
CA ILE A 62 -4.06 3.04 -35.13
C ILE A 62 -3.27 4.10 -35.92
N ASN A 63 -2.01 4.37 -35.55
CA ASN A 63 -1.14 5.40 -36.12
C ASN A 63 -1.72 6.84 -36.01
N ALA A 64 -2.50 7.11 -34.96
CA ALA A 64 -3.13 8.40 -34.70
C ALA A 64 -2.50 9.18 -33.52
N ALA A 65 -1.49 8.63 -32.83
CA ALA A 65 -0.77 9.33 -31.76
C ALA A 65 0.27 10.32 -32.29
N ASP A 66 1.11 9.89 -33.23
CA ASP A 66 2.20 10.71 -33.76
C ASP A 66 1.68 11.82 -34.67
N GLY A 67 1.82 13.07 -34.22
CA GLY A 67 1.42 14.24 -34.98
C GLY A 67 -0.03 14.69 -34.76
N LEU A 68 -0.65 14.42 -33.62
CA LEU A 68 -1.94 15.03 -33.24
C LEU A 68 -1.97 16.58 -33.35
N VAL A 69 -0.81 17.23 -33.41
CA VAL A 69 -0.65 18.67 -33.74
C VAL A 69 -0.18 18.93 -35.18
N SER A 70 0.62 18.04 -35.79
CA SER A 70 1.19 18.25 -37.14
C SER A 70 0.46 17.54 -38.30
N ARG A 71 -0.55 16.71 -37.99
CA ARG A 71 -1.26 15.82 -38.91
C ARG A 71 -2.77 15.76 -38.64
N ALA A 72 -3.43 16.87 -38.31
CA ALA A 72 -4.89 16.89 -38.27
C ALA A 72 -5.47 16.35 -39.59
N ILE A 73 -5.91 15.09 -39.60
CA ILE A 73 -6.50 14.45 -40.77
C ILE A 73 -7.83 15.15 -41.00
N LYS A 74 -7.95 15.88 -42.11
CA LYS A 74 -9.27 16.32 -42.60
C LYS A 74 -10.06 15.05 -42.91
N GLY A 75 -10.97 14.67 -42.01
CA GLY A 75 -11.88 13.54 -42.22
C GLY A 75 -12.55 13.69 -43.58
N LYS A 76 -12.25 12.78 -44.50
CA LYS A 76 -12.89 12.77 -45.82
C LYS A 76 -14.34 12.35 -45.59
N GLY A 77 -15.30 13.19 -45.99
CA GLY A 77 -16.72 12.86 -45.93
C GLY A 77 -17.51 13.35 -44.72
N ILE A 78 -16.99 14.31 -43.92
CA ILE A 78 -17.80 14.99 -42.91
C ILE A 78 -18.89 15.82 -43.61
N ARG A 79 -20.16 15.54 -43.31
CA ARG A 79 -21.32 16.26 -43.86
C ARG A 79 -21.98 17.09 -42.77
N ARG A 80 -21.97 18.40 -42.96
CA ARG A 80 -22.59 19.39 -42.07
C ARG A 80 -23.48 20.35 -42.86
N PRO A 81 -24.52 20.92 -42.23
CA PRO A 81 -25.17 20.44 -41.01
C PRO A 81 -26.17 19.32 -41.35
N HIS A 82 -26.16 18.20 -40.64
CA HIS A 82 -27.19 17.15 -40.80
C HIS A 82 -27.53 16.53 -39.44
N LYS A 83 -28.78 16.70 -39.00
CA LYS A 83 -29.31 16.16 -37.74
C LYS A 83 -30.26 14.99 -38.02
N VAL A 84 -29.97 13.82 -37.44
CA VAL A 84 -30.85 12.65 -37.52
C VAL A 84 -32.15 12.93 -36.77
N VAL A 85 -33.28 12.60 -37.37
CA VAL A 85 -34.63 12.73 -36.77
C VAL A 85 -35.46 11.45 -36.87
N GLY A 86 -35.04 10.46 -37.65
CA GLY A 86 -35.76 9.20 -37.80
C GLY A 86 -34.87 8.04 -38.27
N MET A 87 -35.24 6.81 -37.91
CA MET A 87 -34.63 5.56 -38.38
C MET A 87 -35.70 4.49 -38.55
N LYS A 88 -35.73 3.78 -39.69
CA LYS A 88 -36.62 2.64 -39.93
C LYS A 88 -35.94 1.55 -40.74
N GLN A 89 -36.29 0.28 -40.48
CA GLN A 89 -35.81 -0.85 -41.30
C GLN A 89 -36.27 -0.66 -42.75
N ASN A 90 -35.39 -0.95 -43.71
CA ASN A 90 -35.71 -0.84 -45.12
C ASN A 90 -36.70 -1.95 -45.54
N GLU A 91 -37.71 -1.59 -46.33
CA GLU A 91 -38.77 -2.52 -46.75
C GLU A 91 -38.28 -3.62 -47.72
N LYS A 92 -37.14 -3.43 -48.38
CA LYS A 92 -36.60 -4.35 -49.40
C LYS A 92 -35.41 -5.19 -48.92
N ASP A 93 -34.66 -4.70 -47.94
CA ASP A 93 -33.52 -5.42 -47.35
C ASP A 93 -33.59 -5.32 -45.83
N PRO A 94 -33.88 -6.44 -45.12
CA PRO A 94 -34.01 -6.43 -43.68
C PRO A 94 -32.69 -6.15 -42.96
N HIS A 95 -31.53 -6.11 -43.62
CA HIS A 95 -30.23 -5.80 -43.01
C HIS A 95 -29.81 -4.33 -43.17
N ILE A 96 -30.69 -3.47 -43.69
CA ILE A 96 -30.43 -2.05 -43.95
C ILE A 96 -31.45 -1.18 -43.21
N THR A 97 -31.00 -0.01 -42.74
CA THR A 97 -31.86 1.01 -42.11
C THR A 97 -31.86 2.29 -42.95
N ASP A 98 -33.04 2.84 -43.19
CA ASP A 98 -33.26 4.18 -43.73
C ASP A 98 -33.16 5.19 -42.57
N VAL A 99 -32.18 6.09 -42.62
CA VAL A 99 -31.96 7.15 -41.61
C VAL A 99 -32.38 8.50 -42.20
N SER A 100 -33.36 9.15 -41.57
CA SER A 100 -33.95 10.42 -42.01
C SER A 100 -33.39 11.62 -41.24
N PHE A 101 -33.25 12.74 -41.95
CA PHE A 101 -32.68 13.98 -41.45
C PHE A 101 -33.70 15.11 -41.37
N GLU A 102 -33.41 16.12 -40.56
CA GLU A 102 -34.28 17.29 -40.34
C GLU A 102 -34.60 18.07 -41.63
N ASP A 103 -33.71 18.01 -42.62
CA ASP A 103 -33.87 18.64 -43.94
C ASP A 103 -34.63 17.76 -44.96
N GLY A 104 -35.15 16.61 -44.53
CA GLY A 104 -35.90 15.66 -45.36
C GLY A 104 -35.05 14.68 -46.17
N GLN A 105 -33.71 14.76 -46.11
CA GLN A 105 -32.84 13.77 -46.75
C GLN A 105 -32.94 12.41 -46.04
N VAL A 106 -32.58 11.34 -46.76
CA VAL A 106 -32.54 9.96 -46.23
C VAL A 106 -31.27 9.25 -46.72
N ILE A 107 -30.55 8.57 -45.83
CA ILE A 107 -29.41 7.71 -46.17
C ILE A 107 -29.68 6.26 -45.75
N ARG A 108 -29.31 5.31 -46.59
CA ARG A 108 -29.40 3.87 -46.30
C ARG A 108 -28.07 3.38 -45.72
N ALA A 109 -28.09 2.75 -44.56
CA ALA A 109 -26.89 2.26 -43.88
C ALA A 109 -27.04 0.81 -43.40
N ARG A 110 -25.93 0.04 -43.44
CA ARG A 110 -25.86 -1.33 -42.91
C ARG A 110 -25.31 -1.38 -41.48
N TYR A 111 -24.47 -0.42 -41.12
CA TYR A 111 -23.98 -0.20 -39.76
C TYR A 111 -24.17 1.26 -39.37
N ILE A 112 -24.64 1.51 -38.15
CA ILE A 112 -24.85 2.86 -37.61
C ILE A 112 -24.11 2.99 -36.28
N ILE A 113 -23.25 4.00 -36.17
CA ILE A 113 -22.52 4.32 -34.94
C ILE A 113 -23.11 5.62 -34.37
N GLY A 114 -23.89 5.51 -33.30
CA GLY A 114 -24.36 6.63 -32.50
C GLY A 114 -23.24 7.18 -31.62
N ALA A 115 -22.64 8.28 -32.07
CA ALA A 115 -21.63 9.06 -31.36
C ALA A 115 -22.11 10.52 -31.16
N ASP A 116 -23.42 10.74 -31.20
CA ASP A 116 -24.14 12.02 -31.11
C ASP A 116 -24.38 12.45 -29.65
N GLY A 117 -23.66 11.79 -28.74
CA GLY A 117 -23.42 12.24 -27.37
C GLY A 117 -24.62 12.10 -26.45
N ALA A 118 -24.63 12.97 -25.45
CA ALA A 118 -25.45 12.87 -24.26
C ALA A 118 -26.96 12.71 -24.50
N HIS A 119 -27.47 13.34 -25.56
CA HIS A 119 -28.88 13.36 -25.95
C HIS A 119 -29.08 12.61 -27.27
N SER A 120 -28.34 11.52 -27.45
CA SER A 120 -28.31 10.72 -28.67
C SER A 120 -29.72 10.44 -29.21
N THR A 121 -29.97 10.95 -30.42
CA THR A 121 -31.19 10.70 -31.17
C THR A 121 -31.19 9.27 -31.69
N VAL A 122 -30.01 8.74 -32.07
CA VAL A 122 -29.84 7.33 -32.46
C VAL A 122 -30.27 6.39 -31.34
N ARG A 123 -29.79 6.61 -30.10
CA ARG A 123 -30.18 5.82 -28.92
C ARG A 123 -31.69 5.86 -28.67
N SER A 124 -32.28 7.05 -28.74
CA SER A 124 -33.71 7.24 -28.49
C SER A 124 -34.57 6.50 -29.52
N ILE A 125 -34.24 6.59 -30.81
CA ILE A 125 -35.02 5.94 -31.87
C ILE A 125 -34.84 4.42 -31.83
N ALA A 126 -33.64 3.94 -31.46
CA ALA A 126 -33.37 2.51 -31.29
C ALA A 126 -34.07 1.89 -30.05
N GLY A 127 -34.80 2.68 -29.25
CA GLY A 127 -35.53 2.18 -28.08
C GLY A 127 -34.59 1.68 -26.97
N ILE A 128 -33.38 2.23 -26.88
CA ILE A 128 -32.40 1.84 -25.86
C ILE A 128 -32.57 2.76 -24.63
N GLY A 129 -32.87 2.14 -23.49
CA GLY A 129 -32.96 2.84 -22.21
C GLY A 129 -31.60 3.44 -21.80
N PHE A 130 -31.65 4.54 -21.06
CA PHE A 130 -30.48 5.29 -20.63
C PHE A 130 -30.71 5.87 -19.25
N SER A 131 -30.21 5.16 -18.24
CA SER A 131 -30.45 5.49 -16.84
C SER A 131 -29.18 5.39 -16.02
N ASP A 132 -29.21 6.02 -14.86
CA ASP A 132 -28.20 5.75 -13.84
C ASP A 132 -28.39 4.28 -13.36
N PRO A 133 -27.33 3.44 -13.39
CA PRO A 133 -27.44 2.04 -13.00
C PRO A 133 -27.81 1.82 -11.53
N ASP A 134 -27.60 2.80 -10.65
CA ASP A 134 -27.92 2.71 -9.22
C ASP A 134 -29.22 3.48 -8.85
N GLY A 135 -29.98 3.96 -9.83
CA GLY A 135 -31.20 4.75 -9.62
C GLY A 135 -30.98 6.27 -9.45
N PRO A 136 -32.06 7.06 -9.28
CA PRO A 136 -31.98 8.51 -9.20
C PRO A 136 -31.24 8.98 -7.95
N LYS A 137 -30.27 9.90 -8.11
CA LYS A 137 -29.52 10.48 -6.99
C LYS A 137 -30.34 11.50 -6.18
N LEU A 138 -30.08 11.57 -4.87
CA LEU A 138 -30.61 12.58 -3.96
C LEU A 138 -30.12 14.00 -4.33
N ALA A 139 -30.99 15.00 -4.17
CA ALA A 139 -30.74 16.42 -4.45
C ALA A 139 -29.69 17.10 -3.54
N SER A 140 -29.03 16.36 -2.64
CA SER A 140 -28.16 16.85 -1.56
C SER A 140 -26.66 16.64 -1.79
N ASP A 141 -26.23 16.27 -3.01
CA ASP A 141 -24.82 16.01 -3.34
C ASP A 141 -23.99 17.33 -3.40
N PRO A 142 -22.93 17.49 -2.60
CA PRO A 142 -22.14 18.72 -2.51
C PRO A 142 -21.34 19.07 -3.78
N ILE A 143 -21.18 18.13 -4.72
CA ILE A 143 -20.52 18.36 -6.03
C ILE A 143 -21.54 18.25 -7.18
N ALA A 144 -22.85 18.29 -6.88
CA ALA A 144 -23.92 18.18 -7.89
C ALA A 144 -23.78 19.15 -9.07
N GLN A 145 -23.17 20.31 -8.83
CA GLN A 145 -23.02 21.41 -9.78
C GLN A 145 -21.58 21.89 -9.80
N MET A 146 -21.06 22.11 -11.00
CA MET A 146 -19.72 22.64 -11.21
C MET A 146 -19.72 23.67 -12.32
N ILE A 147 -18.70 24.51 -12.35
CA ILE A 147 -18.38 25.38 -13.48
C ILE A 147 -16.98 25.06 -14.00
N SER A 148 -16.74 25.33 -15.28
CA SER A 148 -15.39 25.39 -15.83
C SER A 148 -15.25 26.62 -16.70
N ALA A 149 -14.06 27.18 -16.74
CA ALA A 149 -13.76 28.33 -17.56
C ALA A 149 -12.30 28.34 -18.03
N ASP A 150 -12.09 28.87 -19.22
CA ASP A 150 -10.77 29.23 -19.75
C ASP A 150 -10.64 30.75 -19.70
N LEU A 151 -9.58 31.25 -19.09
CA LEU A 151 -9.40 32.68 -18.85
C LEU A 151 -7.94 33.09 -18.83
N THR A 152 -7.70 34.38 -18.99
CA THR A 152 -6.39 35.03 -18.79
C THR A 152 -6.48 35.99 -17.60
N PHE A 153 -5.33 36.33 -17.00
CA PHE A 153 -5.24 37.35 -15.95
C PHE A 153 -4.63 38.66 -16.48
N ASP A 154 -4.86 39.77 -15.78
CA ASP A 154 -4.33 41.09 -16.11
C ASP A 154 -2.80 41.11 -15.99
N ARG A 155 -2.29 40.36 -15.01
CA ARG A 155 -0.89 40.00 -14.79
C ARG A 155 -0.79 38.51 -14.46
N GLU A 156 0.40 37.95 -14.63
CA GLU A 156 0.63 36.55 -14.28
C GLU A 156 0.60 36.35 -12.75
N PRO A 157 -0.19 35.41 -12.21
CA PRO A 157 -0.20 35.09 -10.78
C PRO A 157 1.18 34.64 -10.31
N VAL A 158 1.62 35.09 -9.13
CA VAL A 158 2.90 34.66 -8.54
C VAL A 158 2.89 33.15 -8.33
N GLY A 159 3.93 32.46 -8.82
CA GLY A 159 4.03 31.00 -8.78
C GLY A 159 3.41 30.28 -9.99
N ALA A 160 2.85 30.99 -10.98
CA ALA A 160 2.25 30.38 -12.17
C ALA A 160 3.21 29.47 -12.97
N GLN A 161 4.52 29.70 -12.93
CA GLN A 161 5.50 28.82 -13.57
C GLN A 161 5.57 27.41 -12.95
N THR A 162 5.11 27.25 -11.70
CA THR A 162 4.94 25.93 -11.05
C THR A 162 3.64 25.24 -11.45
N ILE A 163 2.76 25.91 -12.20
CA ILE A 163 1.43 25.43 -12.62
C ILE A 163 1.48 24.89 -14.06
N GLU A 164 2.47 25.28 -14.87
CA GLU A 164 2.55 24.95 -16.30
C GLU A 164 2.65 23.45 -16.61
N ASP A 165 3.08 22.63 -15.64
CA ASP A 165 3.20 21.17 -15.79
C ASP A 165 2.28 20.35 -14.87
N TYR A 166 1.39 21.00 -14.12
CA TYR A 166 0.58 20.34 -13.08
C TYR A 166 -0.91 20.59 -13.24
N PHE A 167 -1.70 19.54 -12.99
CA PHE A 167 -3.14 19.64 -12.76
C PHE A 167 -3.37 19.81 -11.26
N ASN A 168 -3.69 21.02 -10.83
CA ASN A 168 -3.82 21.37 -9.43
C ASN A 168 -5.27 21.20 -8.99
N ILE A 169 -5.51 20.54 -7.86
CA ILE A 169 -6.83 20.42 -7.24
C ILE A 169 -6.71 20.86 -5.79
N MET A 170 -7.56 21.81 -5.40
CA MET A 170 -7.78 22.25 -4.04
C MET A 170 -9.16 21.76 -3.63
N VAL A 171 -9.29 21.20 -2.43
CA VAL A 171 -10.58 20.79 -1.86
C VAL A 171 -10.81 21.58 -0.58
N SER A 172 -12.04 21.91 -0.22
CA SER A 172 -12.40 22.67 0.99
C SER A 172 -13.81 22.34 1.45
N SER A 173 -14.23 22.86 2.61
CA SER A 173 -15.64 22.80 3.09
C SER A 173 -16.66 23.31 2.09
N ASN A 174 -16.23 24.18 1.17
CA ASN A 174 -17.08 24.77 0.15
C ASN A 174 -16.98 24.05 -1.21
N GLY A 175 -16.32 22.88 -1.27
CA GLY A 175 -16.13 22.10 -2.49
C GLY A 175 -14.69 22.19 -3.02
N PHE A 176 -14.49 21.82 -4.28
CA PHE A 176 -13.16 21.80 -4.89
C PHE A 176 -12.96 22.89 -5.96
N PHE A 177 -11.71 23.32 -6.11
CA PHE A 177 -11.21 24.22 -7.13
C PHE A 177 -10.03 23.56 -7.84
N ALA A 178 -10.17 23.30 -9.14
CA ALA A 178 -9.14 22.75 -10.01
C ALA A 178 -8.58 23.83 -10.93
N LEU A 179 -7.29 23.76 -11.22
CA LEU A 179 -6.56 24.73 -12.04
C LEU A 179 -5.47 24.04 -12.85
N THR A 180 -5.35 24.39 -14.11
CA THR A 180 -4.19 24.05 -14.94
C THR A 180 -3.93 25.14 -15.97
N ALA A 181 -2.66 25.41 -16.27
CA ALA A 181 -2.29 26.28 -17.36
C ALA A 181 -2.33 25.50 -18.68
N LEU A 182 -2.96 26.06 -19.71
CA LEU A 182 -2.97 25.47 -21.04
C LEU A 182 -1.67 25.85 -21.76
N GLY A 183 -0.96 24.85 -22.27
CA GLY A 183 0.37 25.03 -22.86
C GLY A 183 0.39 26.04 -24.01
N THR A 184 1.53 26.74 -24.17
CA THR A 184 1.72 27.85 -25.11
C THR A 184 1.38 27.54 -26.57
N ARG A 185 1.49 26.28 -27.00
CA ARG A 185 1.06 25.82 -28.35
C ARG A 185 -0.46 25.90 -28.57
N PHE A 186 -1.26 25.71 -27.53
CA PHE A 186 -2.73 25.85 -27.60
C PHE A 186 -3.13 27.34 -27.74
N ASN A 187 -2.37 28.25 -27.12
CA ASN A 187 -2.64 29.69 -27.14
C ASN A 187 -2.49 30.31 -28.54
N ALA A 188 -1.56 29.80 -29.35
CA ALA A 188 -1.27 30.31 -30.69
C ALA A 188 -2.41 30.09 -31.71
N GLU A 189 -3.22 29.05 -31.52
CA GLU A 189 -4.32 28.67 -32.43
C GLU A 189 -5.67 29.32 -32.05
N LEU A 190 -5.75 29.92 -30.85
CA LEU A 190 -6.94 30.59 -30.35
C LEU A 190 -6.93 32.07 -30.72
N THR A 191 -8.01 32.52 -31.35
CA THR A 191 -8.26 33.94 -31.60
C THR A 191 -9.53 34.40 -30.93
N ARG A 192 -9.51 35.64 -30.43
CA ARG A 192 -10.71 36.36 -29.97
C ARG A 192 -10.80 37.68 -30.71
N ASP A 193 -11.97 37.95 -31.27
CA ASP A 193 -12.21 39.13 -32.11
C ASP A 193 -11.17 39.29 -33.24
N GLY A 194 -10.71 38.15 -33.79
CA GLY A 194 -9.72 38.08 -34.86
C GLY A 194 -8.25 38.27 -34.43
N LYS A 195 -7.94 38.42 -33.13
CA LYS A 195 -6.58 38.58 -32.61
C LYS A 195 -6.10 37.34 -31.84
N PRO A 196 -4.83 36.92 -31.98
CA PRO A 196 -4.26 35.84 -31.18
C PRO A 196 -4.26 36.16 -29.68
N ILE A 197 -4.48 35.14 -28.84
CA ILE A 197 -4.32 35.26 -27.40
C ILE A 197 -2.83 35.16 -27.05
N THR A 198 -2.26 36.24 -26.50
CA THR A 198 -0.82 36.34 -26.19
C THR A 198 -0.48 36.05 -24.73
N LYS A 199 -1.48 36.04 -23.84
CA LYS A 199 -1.30 35.77 -22.41
C LYS A 199 -1.50 34.27 -22.12
N PRO A 200 -0.88 33.73 -21.05
CA PRO A 200 -1.17 32.37 -20.58
C PRO A 200 -2.66 32.17 -20.33
N ILE A 201 -3.19 31.05 -20.83
CA ILE A 201 -4.59 30.66 -20.62
C ILE A 201 -4.63 29.67 -19.46
N PHE A 202 -5.49 29.92 -18.48
CA PHE A 202 -5.75 29.03 -17.36
C PHE A 202 -7.12 28.39 -17.51
N ARG A 203 -7.18 27.07 -17.37
CA ARG A 203 -8.43 26.35 -17.17
C ARG A 203 -8.71 26.19 -15.70
N ILE A 204 -9.86 26.69 -15.27
CA ILE A 204 -10.39 26.46 -13.93
C ILE A 204 -11.59 25.50 -13.97
N GLY A 205 -11.77 24.76 -12.88
CA GLY A 205 -12.97 23.99 -12.58
C GLY A 205 -13.34 24.19 -11.13
N CYS A 206 -14.59 24.50 -10.80
CA CYS A 206 -14.98 24.76 -9.42
C CYS A 206 -16.34 24.13 -9.13
N ALA A 207 -16.46 23.42 -8.00
CA ALA A 207 -17.76 22.99 -7.49
C ALA A 207 -18.55 24.22 -7.00
N VAL A 208 -19.85 24.25 -7.30
CA VAL A 208 -20.76 25.28 -6.81
C VAL A 208 -21.67 24.63 -5.79
N PRO A 209 -21.52 24.94 -4.48
CA PRO A 209 -22.37 24.39 -3.44
C PRO A 209 -23.85 24.59 -3.75
N PRO A 210 -24.73 23.61 -3.51
CA PRO A 210 -26.17 23.77 -3.73
C PRO A 210 -26.78 24.98 -3.01
N LYS A 211 -26.22 25.37 -1.85
CA LYS A 211 -26.60 26.58 -1.09
C LYS A 211 -26.42 27.90 -1.88
N ASN A 212 -25.56 27.93 -2.90
CA ASN A 212 -25.31 29.10 -3.74
C ASN A 212 -26.28 29.18 -4.93
N GLY A 213 -27.23 28.24 -5.03
CA GLY A 213 -28.17 28.16 -6.14
C GLY A 213 -27.54 27.62 -7.42
N GLU A 214 -28.36 27.51 -8.47
CA GLU A 214 -27.91 26.94 -9.73
C GLU A 214 -27.01 27.90 -10.51
N PRO A 215 -25.78 27.52 -10.90
CA PRO A 215 -24.89 28.40 -11.64
C PRO A 215 -25.47 28.70 -13.04
N PRO A 216 -25.20 29.89 -13.59
CA PRO A 216 -25.61 30.23 -14.96
C PRO A 216 -25.08 29.23 -15.98
N HIS A 217 -25.82 28.96 -17.06
CA HIS A 217 -25.38 28.04 -18.11
C HIS A 217 -24.02 28.42 -18.70
N ALA A 218 -23.81 29.72 -18.91
CA ALA A 218 -22.53 30.33 -19.27
C ALA A 218 -22.16 31.36 -18.19
N PRO A 219 -21.42 30.96 -17.14
CA PRO A 219 -21.07 31.85 -16.04
C PRO A 219 -20.29 33.08 -16.52
N PRO A 220 -20.70 34.31 -16.16
CA PRO A 220 -20.01 35.52 -16.58
C PRO A 220 -18.70 35.73 -15.80
N ARG A 221 -17.84 36.62 -16.31
CA ARG A 221 -16.51 36.92 -15.73
C ARG A 221 -16.56 37.27 -14.24
N GLU A 222 -17.50 38.12 -13.84
CA GLU A 222 -17.65 38.54 -12.44
C GLU A 222 -18.01 37.37 -11.52
N TYR A 223 -18.91 36.50 -11.95
CA TYR A 223 -19.28 35.29 -11.21
C TYR A 223 -18.06 34.39 -10.99
N ILE A 224 -17.24 34.23 -12.02
CA ILE A 224 -16.03 33.41 -11.96
C ILE A 224 -14.96 34.07 -11.08
N GLN A 225 -14.77 35.39 -11.18
CA GLN A 225 -13.84 36.13 -10.31
C GLN A 225 -14.22 35.92 -8.84
N ASN A 226 -15.50 36.04 -8.49
CA ASN A 226 -15.98 35.83 -7.13
C ASN A 226 -15.74 34.41 -6.64
N LEU A 227 -15.83 33.40 -7.52
CA LEU A 227 -15.49 32.02 -7.16
C LEU A 227 -13.99 31.82 -6.96
N ILE A 228 -13.14 32.46 -7.76
CA ILE A 228 -11.68 32.43 -7.58
C ILE A 228 -11.30 33.12 -6.28
N ASP A 229 -11.89 34.27 -5.98
CA ASP A 229 -11.59 35.03 -4.76
C ASP A 229 -12.07 34.29 -3.50
N ALA A 230 -13.18 33.55 -3.60
CA ALA A 230 -13.74 32.78 -2.48
C ALA A 230 -13.06 31.43 -2.25
N TYR A 231 -12.64 30.74 -3.32
CA TYR A 231 -12.25 29.32 -3.25
C TYR A 231 -10.93 28.98 -3.96
N GLY A 232 -10.35 29.93 -4.68
CA GLY A 232 -9.11 29.74 -5.43
C GLY A 232 -7.85 29.94 -4.58
N PRO A 233 -6.67 29.68 -5.16
CA PRO A 233 -5.39 29.93 -4.50
C PRO A 233 -5.24 31.40 -4.10
N VAL A 234 -4.57 31.65 -2.96
CA VAL A 234 -4.27 33.01 -2.47
C VAL A 234 -3.60 33.87 -3.54
N CYS A 235 -2.66 33.31 -4.30
CA CYS A 235 -1.95 34.03 -5.37
C CYS A 235 -2.82 34.43 -6.57
N MET A 236 -4.06 33.92 -6.67
CA MET A 236 -5.01 34.24 -7.73
C MET A 236 -6.13 35.19 -7.29
N SER A 237 -6.19 35.52 -5.99
CA SER A 237 -7.22 36.40 -5.47
C SER A 237 -7.03 37.82 -5.98
N SER A 238 -8.16 38.48 -6.29
CA SER A 238 -8.23 39.90 -6.62
C SER A 238 -8.33 40.81 -5.39
N ASP A 239 -8.44 40.22 -4.19
CA ASP A 239 -8.52 40.93 -2.92
C ASP A 239 -7.12 41.25 -2.36
N PRO A 240 -6.77 42.55 -2.17
CA PRO A 240 -5.47 42.96 -1.62
C PRO A 240 -5.23 42.56 -0.16
N SER A 241 -6.27 42.19 0.60
CA SER A 241 -6.11 41.66 1.95
C SER A 241 -5.69 40.20 1.97
N ILE A 242 -5.94 39.47 0.88
CA ILE A 242 -5.63 38.06 0.71
C ILE A 242 -4.34 37.91 -0.11
N ASN A 243 -4.25 38.60 -1.25
CA ASN A 243 -3.10 38.57 -2.14
C ASN A 243 -2.33 39.90 -2.08
N PRO A 244 -1.08 39.92 -1.59
CA PRO A 244 -0.24 41.12 -1.60
C PRO A 244 0.02 41.70 -3.00
N THR A 245 -0.19 40.90 -4.05
CA THR A 245 -0.07 41.28 -5.45
C THR A 245 -1.33 40.89 -6.25
N PRO A 246 -2.47 41.58 -6.04
CA PRO A 246 -3.76 41.16 -6.58
C PRO A 246 -3.76 40.99 -8.09
N VAL A 247 -4.43 39.94 -8.55
CA VAL A 247 -4.63 39.64 -9.97
C VAL A 247 -6.12 39.61 -10.28
N LYS A 248 -6.50 40.03 -11.49
CA LYS A 248 -7.88 40.02 -11.96
C LYS A 248 -7.97 39.24 -13.24
N ILE A 249 -9.07 38.52 -13.46
CA ILE A 249 -9.38 37.98 -14.79
C ILE A 249 -9.29 39.14 -15.77
N ASP A 250 -8.53 39.02 -16.85
CA ASP A 250 -8.46 39.98 -17.96
C ASP A 250 -9.49 39.62 -19.03
N GLN A 251 -9.42 38.37 -19.50
CA GLN A 251 -10.34 37.85 -20.52
C GLN A 251 -10.93 36.51 -20.08
N LEU A 252 -12.25 36.36 -20.19
CA LEU A 252 -12.94 35.09 -20.03
C LEU A 252 -13.20 34.47 -21.41
N LEU A 253 -12.35 33.55 -21.85
CA LEU A 253 -12.37 32.98 -23.20
C LEU A 253 -13.52 31.99 -23.41
N TRP A 254 -13.80 31.17 -22.41
CA TRP A 254 -14.86 30.17 -22.45
C TRP A 254 -15.37 29.89 -21.03
N SER A 255 -16.66 29.59 -20.88
CA SER A 255 -17.20 29.08 -19.62
C SER A 255 -18.43 28.20 -19.85
N THR A 256 -18.65 27.26 -18.95
CA THR A 256 -19.86 26.42 -18.92
C THR A 256 -20.12 25.95 -17.50
N ARG A 257 -21.38 25.60 -17.23
CA ARG A 257 -21.70 24.73 -16.08
C ARG A 257 -21.71 23.26 -16.46
N PHE A 258 -21.48 22.40 -15.46
CA PHE A 258 -21.68 20.96 -15.50
C PHE A 258 -22.60 20.55 -14.36
N ARG A 259 -23.45 19.55 -14.62
CA ARG A 259 -24.14 18.82 -13.55
C ARG A 259 -23.59 17.41 -13.52
N THR A 260 -23.25 16.91 -12.33
CA THR A 260 -22.66 15.59 -12.19
C THR A 260 -23.74 14.51 -12.32
N HIS A 261 -23.84 13.92 -13.49
CA HIS A 261 -24.75 12.81 -13.77
C HIS A 261 -23.97 11.65 -14.38
N ALA A 262 -24.20 10.45 -13.86
CA ALA A 262 -23.80 9.21 -14.50
C ALA A 262 -25.02 8.59 -15.19
N ALA A 263 -24.82 7.94 -16.32
CA ALA A 263 -25.86 7.20 -17.01
C ALA A 263 -25.21 6.18 -17.94
N ILE A 264 -25.89 5.07 -18.18
CA ILE A 264 -25.43 4.04 -19.11
C ILE A 264 -26.62 3.56 -19.94
N ALA A 265 -26.34 3.19 -21.18
CA ALA A 265 -27.31 2.56 -22.05
C ALA A 265 -27.49 1.10 -21.63
N ASP A 266 -28.73 0.62 -21.48
CA ASP A 266 -29.01 -0.77 -21.02
C ASP A 266 -28.34 -1.85 -21.90
N ARG A 267 -28.01 -1.47 -23.14
CA ARG A 267 -27.18 -2.20 -24.10
C ARG A 267 -26.52 -1.21 -25.04
N SER A 268 -25.31 -1.50 -25.48
CA SER A 268 -24.55 -0.68 -26.44
C SER A 268 -24.67 -1.15 -27.90
N PHE A 269 -25.32 -2.30 -28.13
CA PHE A 269 -25.56 -2.90 -29.44
C PHE A 269 -27.03 -3.34 -29.60
N THR A 270 -27.57 -3.13 -30.80
CA THR A 270 -28.89 -3.67 -31.20
C THR A 270 -29.02 -3.74 -32.73
N ARG A 271 -30.14 -4.27 -33.21
CA ARG A 271 -30.52 -4.25 -34.64
C ARG A 271 -31.84 -3.54 -34.86
N LEU A 272 -31.85 -2.66 -35.86
CA LEU A 272 -33.06 -2.12 -36.49
C LEU A 272 -32.96 -2.30 -38.01
N GLY A 273 -32.66 -3.53 -38.40
CA GLY A 273 -32.14 -3.90 -39.71
C GLY A 273 -30.62 -3.77 -39.79
N ALA A 274 -30.10 -2.54 -39.74
CA ALA A 274 -28.67 -2.29 -39.54
C ALA A 274 -28.21 -2.71 -38.15
N ALA A 275 -26.93 -3.06 -38.03
CA ALA A 275 -26.24 -3.18 -36.76
C ALA A 275 -25.96 -1.78 -36.18
N ILE A 276 -26.50 -1.51 -34.99
CA ILE A 276 -26.44 -0.19 -34.34
C ILE A 276 -25.57 -0.28 -33.09
N PHE A 277 -24.55 0.58 -33.01
CA PHE A 277 -23.67 0.72 -31.87
C PHE A 277 -23.78 2.11 -31.24
N LEU A 278 -23.67 2.17 -29.92
CA LEU A 278 -23.49 3.42 -29.19
C LEU A 278 -22.06 3.50 -28.66
N VAL A 279 -21.41 4.66 -28.77
CA VAL A 279 -20.07 4.91 -28.23
C VAL A 279 -19.95 6.28 -27.55
N GLY A 280 -19.04 6.39 -26.58
CA GLY A 280 -18.87 7.62 -25.79
C GLY A 280 -20.14 8.02 -25.04
N ASP A 281 -20.41 9.32 -24.91
CA ASP A 281 -21.57 9.88 -24.19
C ASP A 281 -22.94 9.40 -24.69
N ALA A 282 -23.01 8.80 -25.89
CA ALA A 282 -24.21 8.14 -26.39
C ALA A 282 -24.48 6.81 -25.67
N ALA A 283 -23.42 6.08 -25.28
CA ALA A 283 -23.48 4.80 -24.58
C ALA A 283 -23.36 4.94 -23.06
N HIS A 284 -22.50 5.83 -22.57
CA HIS A 284 -22.23 5.99 -21.14
C HIS A 284 -21.74 7.39 -20.80
N LYS A 285 -22.16 7.88 -19.64
CA LYS A 285 -21.73 9.14 -19.03
C LYS A 285 -21.19 8.86 -17.66
N HIS A 286 -20.13 9.58 -17.30
CA HIS A 286 -19.49 9.46 -16.00
C HIS A 286 -19.41 10.81 -15.31
N SER A 287 -19.23 10.77 -13.99
CA SER A 287 -18.90 11.97 -13.23
C SER A 287 -17.56 12.56 -13.71
N PRO A 288 -17.45 13.88 -13.91
CA PRO A 288 -16.17 14.56 -14.18
C PRO A 288 -15.07 14.22 -13.16
N VAL A 289 -15.45 13.94 -11.90
CA VAL A 289 -14.55 13.55 -10.81
C VAL A 289 -13.76 12.27 -11.13
N GLY A 290 -14.31 11.36 -11.94
CA GLY A 290 -13.61 10.14 -12.36
C GLY A 290 -12.47 10.37 -13.37
N GLY A 291 -12.23 11.61 -13.78
CA GLY A 291 -11.12 12.00 -14.66
C GLY A 291 -11.20 11.47 -16.10
N GLN A 292 -12.24 10.72 -16.47
CA GLN A 292 -12.30 10.04 -17.77
C GLN A 292 -12.40 11.02 -18.94
N GLY A 293 -13.17 12.10 -18.82
CA GLY A 293 -13.44 13.01 -19.94
C GLY A 293 -13.84 12.25 -21.21
N MET A 294 -13.13 12.49 -22.31
CA MET A 294 -13.36 11.82 -23.60
C MET A 294 -12.64 10.46 -23.76
N ASN A 295 -11.80 10.06 -22.80
CA ASN A 295 -10.85 8.96 -22.95
C ASN A 295 -11.54 7.61 -23.16
N LEU A 296 -12.53 7.26 -22.34
CA LEU A 296 -13.21 5.96 -22.49
C LEU A 296 -13.91 5.86 -23.85
N GLY A 297 -14.63 6.90 -24.26
CA GLY A 297 -15.31 6.94 -25.56
C GLY A 297 -14.36 6.86 -26.76
N ILE A 298 -13.17 7.47 -26.68
CA ILE A 298 -12.12 7.31 -27.70
C ILE A 298 -11.69 5.85 -27.78
N ARG A 299 -11.39 5.21 -26.65
CA ARG A 299 -10.95 3.80 -26.63
C ARG A 299 -12.04 2.86 -27.17
N ASP A 300 -13.29 3.08 -26.81
CA ASP A 300 -14.41 2.28 -27.35
C ASP A 300 -14.47 2.38 -28.87
N ALA A 301 -14.31 3.60 -29.39
CA ALA A 301 -14.30 3.86 -30.83
C ALA A 301 -13.09 3.23 -31.56
N ILE A 302 -11.92 3.16 -30.91
CA ILE A 302 -10.73 2.49 -31.47
C ILE A 302 -11.02 1.01 -31.68
N PHE A 303 -11.50 0.33 -30.64
CA PHE A 303 -11.74 -1.11 -30.70
C PHE A 303 -12.97 -1.48 -31.55
N LEU A 304 -13.98 -0.59 -31.64
CA LEU A 304 -15.17 -0.81 -32.47
C LEU A 304 -14.84 -0.93 -33.96
N GLY A 305 -13.91 -0.11 -34.47
CA GLY A 305 -13.55 -0.14 -35.90
C GLY A 305 -12.95 -1.48 -36.34
N GLU A 306 -12.20 -2.15 -35.46
CA GLU A 306 -11.69 -3.50 -35.69
C GLU A 306 -12.84 -4.53 -35.74
N ALA A 307 -13.73 -4.51 -34.75
CA ALA A 307 -14.85 -5.45 -34.63
C ALA A 307 -15.79 -5.35 -35.84
N ILE A 308 -16.19 -4.14 -36.22
CA ILE A 308 -17.02 -3.90 -37.42
C ILE A 308 -16.32 -4.40 -38.67
N THR A 309 -15.01 -4.14 -38.82
CA THR A 309 -14.30 -4.55 -40.04
C THR A 309 -14.15 -6.07 -40.14
N LYS A 310 -13.91 -6.77 -39.02
CA LYS A 310 -13.92 -8.23 -38.97
C LYS A 310 -15.29 -8.78 -39.38
N HIS A 311 -16.36 -8.21 -38.82
CA HIS A 311 -17.72 -8.62 -39.16
C HIS A 311 -18.08 -8.33 -40.62
N ILE A 312 -17.67 -7.19 -41.18
CA ILE A 312 -17.86 -6.86 -42.61
C ILE A 312 -17.18 -7.89 -43.51
N LYS A 313 -15.94 -8.29 -43.20
CA LYS A 313 -15.20 -9.29 -43.98
C LYS A 313 -15.89 -10.65 -43.92
N ALA A 314 -16.26 -11.11 -42.73
CA ALA A 314 -16.99 -12.35 -42.54
C ALA A 314 -18.34 -12.32 -43.30
N SER A 315 -19.07 -11.21 -43.19
CA SER A 315 -20.34 -10.95 -43.89
C SER A 315 -20.23 -10.94 -45.42
N ALA A 316 -19.04 -10.68 -45.98
CA ALA A 316 -18.82 -10.72 -47.42
C ALA A 316 -18.61 -12.16 -47.92
N GLU A 317 -18.13 -13.05 -47.06
CA GLU A 317 -17.90 -14.48 -47.33
C GLU A 317 -19.15 -15.32 -47.06
N ASN A 318 -19.91 -14.98 -46.01
CA ASN A 318 -21.17 -15.61 -45.67
C ASN A 318 -22.20 -14.55 -45.27
N ARG A 319 -23.34 -14.52 -45.97
CA ARG A 319 -24.38 -13.49 -45.76
C ARG A 319 -25.14 -13.65 -44.44
N ASP A 320 -25.10 -14.86 -43.86
CA ASP A 320 -25.77 -15.24 -42.61
C ASP A 320 -24.80 -15.33 -41.41
N VAL A 321 -23.70 -14.56 -41.45
CA VAL A 321 -22.79 -14.44 -40.29
C VAL A 321 -23.56 -13.90 -39.09
N ASP A 322 -23.42 -14.57 -37.96
CA ASP A 322 -24.00 -14.14 -36.69
C ASP A 322 -23.27 -12.93 -36.11
N ASP A 323 -23.94 -12.24 -35.18
CA ASP A 323 -23.43 -11.03 -34.56
C ASP A 323 -22.53 -11.31 -33.34
N THR A 324 -22.07 -12.54 -33.12
CA THR A 324 -21.38 -12.91 -31.86
C THR A 324 -20.20 -11.98 -31.56
N ILE A 325 -19.37 -11.67 -32.58
CA ILE A 325 -18.23 -10.75 -32.42
C ILE A 325 -18.64 -9.31 -32.04
N LEU A 326 -19.82 -8.89 -32.47
CA LEU A 326 -20.39 -7.58 -32.20
C LEU A 326 -21.03 -7.53 -30.80
N GLU A 327 -21.70 -8.61 -30.41
CA GLU A 327 -22.31 -8.80 -29.09
C GLU A 327 -21.22 -8.88 -27.99
N GLU A 328 -20.20 -9.73 -28.18
CA GLU A 328 -19.07 -9.86 -27.25
C GLU A 328 -18.34 -8.52 -27.06
N PHE A 329 -18.13 -7.77 -28.14
CA PHE A 329 -17.55 -6.44 -28.07
C PHE A 329 -18.42 -5.49 -27.22
N ALA A 330 -19.72 -5.46 -27.50
CA ALA A 330 -20.67 -4.58 -26.84
C ALA A 330 -20.79 -4.87 -25.35
N GLU A 331 -20.85 -6.14 -24.96
CA GLU A 331 -20.88 -6.61 -23.58
C GLU A 331 -19.61 -6.21 -22.82
N ALA A 332 -18.43 -6.45 -23.41
CA ALA A 332 -17.16 -6.10 -22.79
C ALA A 332 -17.03 -4.58 -22.56
N ARG A 333 -17.52 -3.75 -23.48
CA ARG A 333 -17.54 -2.28 -23.31
C ARG A 333 -18.55 -1.83 -22.26
N HIS A 334 -19.74 -2.43 -22.25
CA HIS A 334 -20.79 -2.14 -21.29
C HIS A 334 -20.35 -2.46 -19.84
N ALA A 335 -19.77 -3.65 -19.63
CA ALA A 335 -19.21 -4.06 -18.34
C ALA A 335 -18.13 -3.08 -17.85
N ARG A 336 -17.22 -2.66 -18.75
CA ARG A 336 -16.18 -1.69 -18.39
C ARG A 336 -16.74 -0.32 -18.03
N ALA A 337 -17.78 0.14 -18.71
CA ALA A 337 -18.44 1.40 -18.38
C ALA A 337 -19.10 1.36 -16.99
N LEU A 338 -19.69 0.22 -16.59
CA LEU A 338 -20.24 0.04 -15.24
C LEU A 338 -19.16 0.13 -14.14
N GLU A 339 -18.00 -0.52 -14.34
CA GLU A 339 -16.87 -0.44 -13.40
C GLU A 339 -16.41 1.01 -13.20
N ILE A 340 -16.32 1.77 -14.28
CA ILE A 340 -15.90 3.17 -14.25
C ILE A 340 -16.96 4.06 -13.58
N ILE A 341 -18.25 3.82 -13.82
CA ILE A 341 -19.33 4.53 -13.11
C ILE A 341 -19.21 4.28 -11.61
N LYS A 342 -19.08 3.02 -11.19
CA LYS A 342 -18.92 2.63 -9.78
C LYS A 342 -17.71 3.33 -9.15
N TYR A 343 -16.55 3.25 -9.79
CA TYR A 343 -15.33 3.93 -9.34
C TYR A 343 -15.52 5.45 -9.20
N SER A 344 -16.11 6.10 -10.21
CA SER A 344 -16.34 7.55 -10.20
C SER A 344 -17.31 8.00 -9.10
N LYS A 345 -18.27 7.16 -8.72
CA LYS A 345 -19.22 7.43 -7.64
C LYS A 345 -18.58 7.23 -6.27
N THR A 346 -17.72 6.23 -6.10
CA THR A 346 -16.92 6.07 -4.87
C THR A 346 -16.05 7.31 -4.64
N LEU A 347 -15.35 7.78 -5.67
CA LEU A 347 -14.58 9.03 -5.60
C LEU A 347 -15.44 10.25 -5.27
N LEU A 348 -16.63 10.37 -5.87
CA LEU A 348 -17.55 11.47 -5.59
C LEU A 348 -18.06 11.45 -4.14
N THR A 349 -18.30 10.26 -3.58
CA THR A 349 -18.71 10.08 -2.17
C THR A 349 -17.59 10.52 -1.23
N LEU A 350 -16.35 10.17 -1.54
CA LEU A 350 -15.18 10.64 -0.80
C LEU A 350 -15.00 12.16 -0.92
N ALA A 351 -15.21 12.71 -2.11
CA ALA A 351 -15.12 14.14 -2.39
C ALA A 351 -16.30 14.98 -1.82
N GLY A 352 -17.36 14.32 -1.34
CA GLY A 352 -18.55 14.96 -0.77
C GLY A 352 -18.68 14.86 0.74
N LEU A 353 -17.66 14.33 1.43
CA LEU A 353 -17.61 14.36 2.90
C LEU A 353 -17.50 15.82 3.37
N PRO A 354 -18.19 16.23 4.46
CA PRO A 354 -18.07 17.58 4.99
C PRO A 354 -16.61 17.86 5.34
N TYR A 355 -16.01 18.80 4.60
CA TYR A 355 -14.62 19.22 4.79
C TYR A 355 -14.55 20.50 5.63
N ASP A 356 -15.23 20.55 6.77
CA ASP A 356 -15.19 21.71 7.66
C ASP A 356 -13.80 22.00 8.26
N ARG A 357 -12.79 21.14 8.00
CA ARG A 357 -11.40 21.32 8.51
C ARG A 357 -10.24 20.91 7.58
N TYR A 358 -10.43 20.59 6.30
CA TYR A 358 -9.33 20.08 5.45
C TYR A 358 -9.24 20.72 4.06
N ALA A 359 -8.01 21.04 3.63
CA ALA A 359 -7.68 21.31 2.24
C ALA A 359 -6.73 20.24 1.69
N TRP A 360 -7.14 19.53 0.63
CA TRP A 360 -6.25 18.62 -0.10
C TRP A 360 -5.29 19.46 -0.95
N TRP A 361 -3.99 19.22 -0.81
CA TRP A 361 -2.93 19.89 -1.55
C TRP A 361 -1.89 18.87 -2.07
N MET A 362 -1.77 18.79 -3.40
CA MET A 362 -0.61 18.24 -4.12
C MET A 362 -0.39 19.15 -5.35
N PRO A 363 0.82 19.67 -5.65
CA PRO A 363 2.02 19.87 -4.84
C PRO A 363 2.38 21.37 -4.73
N CYS A 364 2.39 21.95 -3.52
CA CYS A 364 2.95 23.31 -3.32
C CYS A 364 3.66 23.46 -1.96
N ILE A 365 4.37 22.43 -1.49
CA ILE A 365 5.23 22.59 -0.30
C ILE A 365 6.30 23.68 -0.56
N ARG A 366 6.86 23.77 -1.79
CA ARG A 366 7.85 24.81 -2.14
C ARG A 366 7.29 26.24 -2.23
N ALA A 367 6.08 26.44 -2.75
CA ALA A 367 5.56 27.80 -2.96
C ALA A 367 5.17 28.51 -1.64
N VAL A 368 4.76 27.74 -0.62
CA VAL A 368 4.46 28.26 0.72
C VAL A 368 5.75 28.47 1.52
N GLU A 369 6.74 27.58 1.38
CA GLU A 369 8.09 27.75 1.92
C GLU A 369 8.74 29.06 1.41
N ASP A 370 8.61 29.35 0.11
CA ASP A 370 9.17 30.54 -0.51
C ASP A 370 8.42 31.84 -0.15
N CYS A 371 7.13 31.77 0.22
CA CYS A 371 6.32 32.96 0.57
C CYS A 371 6.34 33.32 2.07
N MET A 372 6.44 32.33 2.97
CA MET A 372 6.17 32.53 4.40
C MET A 372 7.32 32.14 5.34
N GLY A 373 8.37 31.51 4.80
CA GLY A 373 9.50 31.00 5.56
C GLY A 373 9.20 29.66 6.28
N PRO A 374 10.21 28.78 6.43
CA PRO A 374 10.01 27.39 6.83
C PRO A 374 9.41 27.20 8.23
N GLU A 375 9.75 28.04 9.22
CA GLU A 375 9.30 27.85 10.60
C GLU A 375 7.80 28.13 10.82
N ARG A 376 7.26 29.19 10.20
CA ARG A 376 5.85 29.59 10.39
C ARG A 376 4.85 28.71 9.63
N ALA A 377 5.26 28.18 8.49
CA ALA A 377 4.49 27.21 7.73
C ALA A 377 4.30 25.92 8.55
N TRP A 378 5.36 25.47 9.23
CA TRP A 378 5.33 24.26 10.04
C TRP A 378 4.47 24.37 11.32
N GLU A 379 4.51 25.50 12.04
CA GLU A 379 3.70 25.69 13.25
C GLU A 379 2.19 25.75 12.98
N THR A 380 1.78 26.36 11.87
CA THR A 380 0.35 26.49 11.51
C THR A 380 -0.24 25.16 11.00
N LEU A 381 0.56 24.36 10.28
CA LEU A 381 0.18 23.03 9.79
C LEU A 381 0.09 21.99 10.91
N ARG A 382 0.93 22.08 11.94
CA ARG A 382 1.03 21.07 13.01
C ARG A 382 -0.21 21.06 13.92
N HIS A 383 -0.82 22.21 14.20
CA HIS A 383 -1.93 22.28 15.15
C HIS A 383 -3.31 21.85 14.62
N THR A 384 -3.46 21.61 13.30
CA THR A 384 -4.80 21.34 12.72
C THR A 384 -4.91 19.99 12.01
N VAL A 385 -3.78 19.36 11.64
CA VAL A 385 -3.78 18.31 10.59
C VAL A 385 -3.47 16.89 11.09
N LEU A 386 -2.83 16.70 12.25
CA LEU A 386 -2.27 15.37 12.59
C LEU A 386 -3.08 14.52 13.59
N GLU A 387 -4.08 15.07 14.27
CA GLU A 387 -4.77 14.30 15.32
C GLU A 387 -6.17 13.79 14.98
N GLU A 388 -6.91 14.48 14.11
CA GLU A 388 -8.29 14.05 13.80
C GLU A 388 -8.39 13.19 12.52
N ALA A 389 -7.29 13.00 11.76
CA ALA A 389 -7.29 12.32 10.46
C ALA A 389 -7.17 10.78 10.50
N PHE A 390 -7.05 10.17 11.69
CA PHE A 390 -6.99 8.70 11.86
C PHE A 390 -8.14 8.19 12.74
N GLN A 391 -9.37 8.24 12.23
CA GLN A 391 -10.50 7.51 12.82
C GLN A 391 -11.39 6.87 11.73
N ARG A 392 -10.87 5.87 11.01
CA ARG A 392 -11.51 4.55 11.17
C ARG A 392 -11.08 4.16 12.57
N GLU A 393 -12.00 3.88 13.49
CA GLU A 393 -11.62 3.50 14.87
C GLU A 393 -10.57 2.39 14.79
N MET A 394 -9.29 2.75 14.95
CA MET A 394 -8.22 1.79 15.09
C MET A 394 -8.60 0.98 16.31
N PHE A 395 -8.57 -0.35 16.19
CA PHE A 395 -9.04 -1.20 17.28
C PHE A 395 -8.35 -0.79 18.58
N GLN A 396 -9.17 -0.35 19.54
CA GLN A 396 -8.74 -0.03 20.89
C GLN A 396 -9.14 -1.19 21.79
N ALA A 397 -8.18 -1.72 22.53
CA ALA A 397 -8.54 -2.71 23.54
C ALA A 397 -9.34 -2.05 24.68
N PRO A 398 -10.27 -2.79 25.30
CA PRO A 398 -11.04 -2.31 26.43
C PRO A 398 -10.24 -2.24 27.74
N TYR A 399 -8.96 -2.63 27.72
CA TYR A 399 -8.07 -2.65 28.89
C TYR A 399 -6.91 -1.66 28.72
N PRO A 400 -6.43 -1.05 29.81
CA PRO A 400 -5.30 -0.13 29.75
C PRO A 400 -4.01 -0.87 29.36
N PRO A 401 -3.05 -0.18 28.73
CA PRO A 401 -1.72 -0.74 28.46
C PRO A 401 -1.00 -1.12 29.76
N TYR A 402 -0.03 -2.02 29.65
CA TYR A 402 1.02 -2.09 30.66
C TYR A 402 1.89 -0.84 30.56
N ASP A 403 2.15 -0.22 31.71
CA ASP A 403 3.01 0.94 31.83
C ASP A 403 3.76 0.91 33.17
N PRO A 404 4.87 1.65 33.31
CA PRO A 404 5.67 1.62 34.53
C PRO A 404 5.06 2.36 35.74
N THR A 405 3.85 2.92 35.67
CA THR A 405 3.22 3.51 36.87
C THR A 405 2.87 2.44 37.91
N ASP A 406 2.66 1.20 37.45
CA ASP A 406 2.52 0.01 38.28
C ASP A 406 3.90 -0.50 38.76
N ARG A 407 4.28 -0.12 39.99
CA ARG A 407 5.58 -0.47 40.56
C ARG A 407 5.78 -1.96 40.87
N SER A 408 4.69 -2.73 40.90
CA SER A 408 4.74 -4.20 41.03
C SER A 408 4.90 -4.90 39.69
N GLY A 409 4.54 -4.23 38.58
CA GLY A 409 4.60 -4.79 37.24
C GLY A 409 6.02 -4.93 36.69
N PHE A 410 6.18 -5.82 35.74
CA PHE A 410 7.47 -6.06 35.09
C PHE A 410 7.89 -4.93 34.14
N SER A 411 6.92 -4.14 33.65
CA SER A 411 7.17 -2.88 32.95
C SER A 411 8.05 -1.94 33.80
N TYR A 412 7.73 -1.75 35.08
CA TYR A 412 8.52 -0.91 36.00
C TYR A 412 9.92 -1.46 36.25
N GLU A 413 10.05 -2.77 36.50
CA GLU A 413 11.37 -3.41 36.62
C GLU A 413 12.20 -3.23 35.35
N THR A 414 11.56 -3.33 34.19
CA THR A 414 12.22 -3.17 32.90
C THR A 414 12.78 -1.75 32.71
N VAL A 415 12.01 -0.70 33.02
CA VAL A 415 12.47 0.68 32.91
C VAL A 415 13.54 1.03 33.94
N VAL A 416 13.39 0.59 35.19
CA VAL A 416 14.29 0.98 36.29
C VAL A 416 15.60 0.20 36.29
N LYS A 417 15.58 -1.06 35.81
CA LYS A 417 16.76 -1.93 35.85
C LYS A 417 17.25 -2.32 34.46
N ARG A 418 16.39 -2.91 33.62
CA ARG A 418 16.82 -3.59 32.39
C ARG A 418 17.28 -2.62 31.31
N TRP A 419 16.51 -1.58 31.00
CA TRP A 419 16.92 -0.58 29.99
C TRP A 419 18.23 0.14 30.36
N PRO A 420 18.45 0.59 31.62
CA PRO A 420 19.74 1.13 32.02
C PRO A 420 20.91 0.18 31.83
N ILE A 421 20.73 -1.13 32.06
CA ILE A 421 21.75 -2.15 31.81
C ILE A 421 22.05 -2.24 30.31
N ILE A 422 21.02 -2.32 29.46
CA ILE A 422 21.17 -2.38 27.99
C ILE A 422 21.93 -1.15 27.48
N LEU A 423 21.56 0.06 27.90
CA LEU A 423 22.25 1.29 27.51
C LEU A 423 23.71 1.31 27.98
N THR A 424 23.99 0.77 29.16
CA THR A 424 25.36 0.65 29.68
C THR A 424 26.18 -0.31 28.82
N ASN A 425 25.61 -1.45 28.44
CA ASN A 425 26.28 -2.42 27.57
C ASN A 425 26.61 -1.83 26.20
N VAL A 426 25.71 -1.01 25.63
CA VAL A 426 25.98 -0.28 24.38
C VAL A 426 27.12 0.71 24.56
N ILE A 427 27.11 1.50 25.64
CA ILE A 427 28.20 2.44 25.96
C ILE A 427 29.53 1.71 26.08
N ASP A 428 29.57 0.62 26.86
CA ASP A 428 30.78 -0.15 27.11
C ASP A 428 31.31 -0.80 25.82
N HIS A 429 30.42 -1.28 24.95
CA HIS A 429 30.81 -1.85 23.67
C HIS A 429 31.44 -0.79 22.75
N VAL A 430 30.78 0.35 22.58
CA VAL A 430 31.32 1.46 21.78
C VAL A 430 32.65 1.92 22.37
N HIS A 431 32.74 2.10 23.70
CA HIS A 431 33.97 2.52 24.36
C HIS A 431 35.16 1.58 24.10
N ARG A 432 34.95 0.25 24.15
CA ARG A 432 35.99 -0.73 23.77
C ARG A 432 36.45 -0.55 22.33
N LEU A 433 35.52 -0.38 21.39
CA LEU A 433 35.85 -0.13 19.98
C LEU A 433 36.64 1.16 19.79
N LEU A 434 36.30 2.23 20.51
CA LEU A 434 37.06 3.49 20.45
C LEU A 434 38.48 3.32 20.99
N HIS A 435 38.66 2.52 22.05
CA HIS A 435 39.98 2.21 22.59
C HIS A 435 40.85 1.51 21.54
N ASP A 436 40.32 0.46 20.91
CA ASP A 436 41.02 -0.31 19.89
C ASP A 436 41.38 0.57 18.67
N MET A 437 40.44 1.37 18.18
CA MET A 437 40.67 2.34 17.10
C MET A 437 41.72 3.40 17.46
N THR A 438 41.79 3.80 18.73
CA THR A 438 42.79 4.77 19.21
C THR A 438 44.20 4.18 19.20
N LEU A 439 44.33 2.90 19.55
CA LEU A 439 45.61 2.19 19.43
C LEU A 439 46.01 2.03 17.97
N GLU A 440 45.08 1.59 17.12
CA GLU A 440 45.30 1.43 15.67
C GLU A 440 45.72 2.75 14.99
N ALA A 441 45.13 3.88 15.39
CA ALA A 441 45.44 5.19 14.83
C ALA A 441 46.88 5.66 15.15
N ARG A 442 47.49 5.19 16.25
CA ARG A 442 48.88 5.54 16.62
C ARG A 442 49.91 4.87 15.71
N ASP A 443 49.57 3.68 15.22
CA ASP A 443 50.46 2.83 14.42
C ASP A 443 50.15 2.90 12.90
N SER A 444 49.17 3.71 12.50
CA SER A 444 48.71 3.87 11.12
C SER A 444 49.35 5.06 10.40
N ASP A 445 49.28 5.08 9.06
CA ASP A 445 49.68 6.25 8.26
C ASP A 445 48.77 7.48 8.52
N THR A 446 49.24 8.66 8.09
CA THR A 446 48.57 9.94 8.37
C THR A 446 47.12 9.99 7.90
N LEU A 447 46.80 9.38 6.76
CA LEU A 447 45.45 9.42 6.19
C LEU A 447 44.50 8.53 6.97
N LYS A 448 44.91 7.30 7.28
CA LYS A 448 44.13 6.35 8.07
C LYS A 448 43.95 6.83 9.52
N ALA A 449 44.98 7.45 10.10
CA ALA A 449 44.90 8.05 11.43
C ALA A 449 43.88 9.21 11.49
N GLU A 450 43.81 10.05 10.44
CA GLU A 450 42.83 11.14 10.36
C GLU A 450 41.39 10.60 10.25
N GLU A 451 41.17 9.55 9.45
CA GLU A 451 39.86 8.91 9.32
C GLU A 451 39.40 8.25 10.62
N LEU A 452 40.29 7.49 11.27
CA LEU A 452 40.02 6.88 12.58
C LEU A 452 39.71 7.94 13.64
N SER A 453 40.44 9.07 13.66
CA SER A 453 40.17 10.18 14.58
C SER A 453 38.75 10.75 14.43
N LYS A 454 38.27 10.92 13.18
CA LYS A 454 36.88 11.37 12.91
C LYS A 454 35.86 10.34 13.41
N LYS A 455 36.10 9.05 13.15
CA LYS A 455 35.22 7.97 13.64
C LYS A 455 35.22 7.89 15.17
N ILE A 456 36.37 8.05 15.82
CA ILE A 456 36.49 8.06 17.29
C ILE A 456 35.69 9.21 17.89
N THR A 457 35.83 10.42 17.34
CA THR A 457 35.08 11.60 17.80
C THR A 457 33.57 11.37 17.72
N GLN A 458 33.07 10.87 16.59
CA GLN A 458 31.65 10.53 16.45
C GLN A 458 31.18 9.46 17.43
N GLY A 459 32.03 8.50 17.77
CA GLY A 459 31.71 7.48 18.76
C GLY A 459 31.66 8.02 20.20
N GLN A 460 32.51 8.99 20.53
CA GLN A 460 32.43 9.71 21.81
C GLN A 460 31.12 10.49 21.94
N ASP A 461 30.64 11.11 20.85
CA ASP A 461 29.35 11.78 20.82
C ASP A 461 28.19 10.80 21.08
N ILE A 462 28.21 9.62 20.46
CA ILE A 462 27.21 8.56 20.69
C ILE A 462 27.20 8.14 22.17
N ILE A 463 28.37 7.91 22.79
CA ILE A 463 28.46 7.58 24.22
C ILE A 463 27.82 8.69 25.08
N SER A 464 28.06 9.95 24.74
CA SER A 464 27.49 11.11 25.43
C SER A 464 25.95 11.15 25.30
N GLU A 465 25.43 10.95 24.09
CA GLU A 465 23.99 10.92 23.80
C GLU A 465 23.27 9.80 24.56
N ILE A 466 23.82 8.59 24.55
CA ILE A 466 23.26 7.43 25.28
C ILE A 466 23.39 7.60 26.80
N SER A 467 24.48 8.19 27.29
CA SER A 467 24.65 8.51 28.71
C SER A 467 23.62 9.54 29.19
N ARG A 468 23.35 10.56 28.38
CA ARG A 468 22.31 11.57 28.63
C ARG A 468 20.92 10.92 28.65
N LEU A 469 20.64 10.05 27.68
CA LEU A 469 19.39 9.29 27.62
C LEU A 469 19.16 8.47 28.91
N LYS A 470 20.17 7.70 29.35
CA LYS A 470 20.12 6.94 30.59
C LYS A 470 19.84 7.82 31.82
N TYR A 471 20.51 8.97 31.92
CA TYR A 471 20.29 9.94 33.02
C TYR A 471 18.86 10.46 33.07
N ARG A 472 18.32 10.83 31.90
CA ARG A 472 16.96 11.36 31.75
C ARG A 472 15.89 10.32 32.07
N MET A 473 16.08 9.11 31.57
CA MET A 473 15.23 7.95 31.87
C MET A 473 15.13 7.69 33.37
N ALA A 474 16.27 7.67 34.07
CA ALA A 474 16.30 7.44 35.53
C ALA A 474 15.59 8.53 36.37
N ARG A 475 15.26 9.68 35.78
CA ARG A 475 14.57 10.81 36.42
C ARG A 475 13.18 11.05 35.86
N ASP A 476 12.67 10.11 35.07
CA ASP A 476 11.35 10.19 34.44
C ASP A 476 11.14 11.49 33.65
N HIS A 477 12.17 11.94 32.93
CA HIS A 477 12.02 13.08 32.03
C HIS A 477 11.07 12.72 30.87
N GLU A 478 10.52 13.76 30.24
CA GLU A 478 9.77 13.61 28.99
C GLU A 478 10.65 13.01 27.87
N LEU A 479 10.03 12.15 27.06
CA LEU A 479 10.55 11.60 25.81
C LEU A 479 10.75 12.75 24.80
N GLU A 480 11.88 12.72 24.09
CA GLU A 480 12.22 13.74 23.09
C GLU A 480 11.77 13.30 21.70
N ASP A 481 11.64 14.22 20.74
CA ASP A 481 11.42 13.81 19.36
C ASP A 481 12.63 13.01 18.85
N ILE A 482 12.37 11.89 18.16
CA ILE A 482 13.42 11.15 17.45
C ILE A 482 13.96 12.07 16.36
N PRO A 483 15.27 12.33 16.31
CA PRO A 483 15.81 13.29 15.38
C PRO A 483 15.85 12.68 13.98
N GLN A 484 15.74 13.53 12.95
CA GLN A 484 15.80 13.08 11.56
C GLN A 484 17.17 12.42 11.27
N ASP A 485 17.14 11.19 10.80
CA ASP A 485 18.34 10.36 10.55
C ASP A 485 18.39 9.78 9.12
N GLY A 486 17.36 10.05 8.30
CA GLY A 486 17.23 9.53 6.94
C GLY A 486 16.80 8.07 6.86
N ASP A 487 16.41 7.45 7.98
CA ASP A 487 15.88 6.09 8.06
C ASP A 487 14.35 6.13 8.26
N VAL A 488 13.70 4.96 8.18
CA VAL A 488 12.23 4.85 8.20
C VAL A 488 11.63 5.16 9.57
N LEU A 489 10.31 5.40 9.60
CA LEU A 489 9.48 5.50 10.81
C LEU A 489 9.70 6.73 11.72
N VAL A 490 10.62 7.66 11.42
CA VAL A 490 10.82 8.86 12.27
C VAL A 490 9.53 9.66 12.44
N ALA A 491 8.80 9.87 11.34
CA ALA A 491 7.59 10.67 11.34
C ALA A 491 6.48 9.99 12.17
N GLU A 492 6.35 8.68 12.02
CA GLU A 492 5.36 7.84 12.68
C GLU A 492 5.58 7.79 14.20
N TYR A 493 6.81 7.57 14.66
CA TYR A 493 7.12 7.60 16.09
C TYR A 493 6.86 8.97 16.70
N ASN A 494 7.27 10.04 16.03
CA ASN A 494 7.08 11.40 16.53
C ASN A 494 5.60 11.83 16.51
N ALA A 495 4.81 11.35 15.55
CA ALA A 495 3.37 11.58 15.52
C ALA A 495 2.66 10.89 16.72
N ASP A 496 3.03 9.65 17.03
CA ASP A 496 2.48 8.95 18.20
C ASP A 496 3.01 9.54 19.52
N LEU A 497 4.24 10.04 19.57
CA LEU A 497 4.77 10.77 20.72
C LEU A 497 3.95 12.04 20.98
N GLU A 498 3.56 12.76 19.93
CA GLU A 498 2.74 13.96 20.07
C GLU A 498 1.39 13.66 20.71
N LYS A 499 0.73 12.56 20.29
CA LYS A 499 -0.51 12.10 20.93
C LYS A 499 -0.30 11.79 22.42
N LEU A 500 0.83 11.17 22.78
CA LEU A 500 1.17 10.93 24.19
C LEU A 500 1.42 12.22 24.96
N LYS A 501 2.04 13.24 24.35
CA LYS A 501 2.22 14.56 24.99
C LYS A 501 0.87 15.19 25.32
N GLN A 502 -0.08 15.10 24.39
CA GLN A 502 -1.44 15.62 24.63
C GLN A 502 -2.19 14.87 25.71
N ALA A 503 -1.98 13.56 25.79
CA ALA A 503 -2.52 12.73 26.87
C ALA A 503 -1.76 12.88 28.19
N SER A 504 -0.68 13.69 28.25
CA SER A 504 0.23 13.80 29.41
C SER A 504 0.85 12.46 29.83
N GLN A 505 1.14 11.60 28.85
CA GLN A 505 1.71 10.26 28.99
C GLN A 505 3.10 10.15 28.32
N ASN A 506 3.79 11.25 28.08
CA ASN A 506 5.04 11.29 27.31
C ASN A 506 6.32 11.20 28.17
N THR A 507 6.27 10.61 29.36
CA THR A 507 7.46 10.38 30.20
C THR A 507 7.89 8.92 30.16
N TRP A 508 9.12 8.61 30.60
CA TRP A 508 9.63 7.23 30.61
C TRP A 508 8.80 6.26 31.48
N PHE A 509 8.10 6.78 32.49
CA PHE A 509 7.22 6.00 33.36
C PHE A 509 5.74 6.18 33.03
N GLY A 510 5.37 7.22 32.29
CA GLY A 510 3.98 7.51 31.91
C GLY A 510 3.57 6.92 30.57
N ALA A 511 4.51 6.65 29.67
CA ALA A 511 4.22 6.10 28.34
C ALA A 511 3.86 4.61 28.39
N PRO A 512 2.97 4.12 27.50
CA PRO A 512 2.71 2.70 27.32
C PRO A 512 4.02 1.93 27.09
N TRP A 513 4.19 0.81 27.78
CA TRP A 513 5.47 0.08 27.82
C TRP A 513 5.92 -0.38 26.43
N LEU A 514 5.02 -0.94 25.62
CA LEU A 514 5.31 -1.31 24.23
C LEU A 514 5.85 -0.14 23.40
N TYR A 515 5.20 1.03 23.48
CA TYR A 515 5.63 2.22 22.74
C TYR A 515 7.01 2.69 23.22
N ALA A 516 7.18 2.85 24.54
CA ALA A 516 8.42 3.36 25.14
C ALA A 516 9.62 2.46 24.84
N GLU A 517 9.43 1.14 24.83
CA GLU A 517 10.48 0.19 24.48
C GLU A 517 10.85 0.25 23.00
N CYS A 518 9.86 0.29 22.11
CA CYS A 518 10.08 0.44 20.68
C CYS A 518 10.79 1.78 20.36
N TYR A 519 10.35 2.86 21.00
CA TYR A 519 10.93 4.19 20.91
C TYR A 519 12.41 4.19 21.34
N LEU A 520 12.75 3.49 22.43
CA LEU A 520 14.13 3.39 22.92
C LEU A 520 15.09 2.88 21.84
N TYR A 521 14.76 1.77 21.18
CA TYR A 521 15.61 1.20 20.14
C TYR A 521 15.62 2.06 18.87
N ARG A 522 14.49 2.67 18.48
CA ARG A 522 14.45 3.60 17.34
C ARG A 522 15.28 4.85 17.58
N LEU A 523 15.33 5.36 18.82
CA LEU A 523 16.16 6.50 19.21
C LEU A 523 17.65 6.15 19.21
N ILE A 524 18.03 4.98 19.74
CA ILE A 524 19.41 4.49 19.67
C ILE A 524 19.85 4.39 18.21
N ARG A 525 19.01 3.79 17.34
CA ARG A 525 19.26 3.72 15.89
C ARG A 525 19.52 5.11 15.27
N ALA A 526 18.74 6.12 15.66
CA ALA A 526 18.93 7.48 15.18
C ALA A 526 20.30 8.06 15.58
N TYR A 527 20.74 7.87 16.83
CA TYR A 527 22.06 8.33 17.27
C TYR A 527 23.20 7.76 16.42
N PHE A 528 23.14 6.48 16.06
CA PHE A 528 24.14 5.88 15.16
C PHE A 528 24.01 6.38 13.72
N ASN A 529 22.79 6.45 13.17
CA ASN A 529 22.57 6.81 11.76
C ASN A 529 22.91 8.26 11.39
N GLN A 530 22.83 9.17 12.37
CA GLN A 530 23.24 10.55 12.20
C GLN A 530 24.76 10.71 12.03
N LYS A 531 25.55 9.75 12.50
CA LYS A 531 27.01 9.80 12.39
C LYS A 531 27.49 9.05 11.15
N THR A 532 28.15 9.76 10.24
CA THR A 532 28.60 9.22 8.95
C THR A 532 29.39 7.91 9.07
N TYR A 533 30.31 7.78 10.03
CA TYR A 533 31.19 6.62 10.18
C TYR A 533 30.58 5.46 11.00
N TRP A 534 29.42 5.70 11.61
CA TRP A 534 28.69 4.72 12.42
C TRP A 534 27.29 4.40 11.87
N ARG A 535 26.92 4.99 10.72
CA ARG A 535 25.65 4.73 10.06
C ARG A 535 25.50 3.25 9.75
N GLY A 536 24.35 2.68 10.11
CA GLY A 536 24.08 1.25 9.95
C GLY A 536 24.82 0.33 10.92
N PHE A 537 25.57 0.85 11.89
CA PHE A 537 26.26 0.04 12.90
C PHE A 537 25.27 -0.68 13.81
N ASP A 538 25.61 -1.93 14.15
CA ASP A 538 24.86 -2.77 15.09
C ASP A 538 25.63 -2.91 16.40
N SER A 539 25.16 -2.22 17.44
CA SER A 539 25.78 -2.27 18.76
C SER A 539 25.59 -3.60 19.50
N PHE A 540 24.78 -4.50 18.98
CA PHE A 540 24.44 -5.78 19.61
C PHE A 540 25.04 -6.98 18.86
N SER A 541 25.67 -6.78 17.69
CA SER A 541 26.16 -7.88 16.86
C SER A 541 27.19 -8.77 17.58
N ALA A 542 28.10 -8.17 18.35
CA ALA A 542 29.11 -8.92 19.09
C ALA A 542 28.49 -9.85 20.15
N GLN A 543 27.48 -9.35 20.87
CA GLN A 543 26.76 -10.12 21.88
C GLN A 543 25.93 -11.25 21.25
N LYS A 544 25.26 -10.99 20.11
CA LYS A 544 24.54 -12.00 19.34
C LYS A 544 25.46 -13.14 18.89
N GLU A 545 26.62 -12.80 18.32
CA GLU A 545 27.59 -13.79 17.85
C GLU A 545 28.20 -14.60 19.01
N GLU A 546 28.49 -13.99 20.15
CA GLU A 546 29.03 -14.68 21.32
C GLU A 546 28.07 -15.74 21.86
N MET A 547 26.79 -15.40 22.03
CA MET A 547 25.78 -16.38 22.46
C MET A 547 25.59 -17.51 21.46
N PHE A 548 25.66 -17.18 20.16
CA PHE A 548 25.56 -18.20 19.14
C PHE A 548 26.72 -19.20 19.23
N ARG A 549 27.97 -18.72 19.43
CA ARG A 549 29.14 -19.57 19.65
C ARG A 549 28.99 -20.48 20.87
N ASN A 550 28.34 -20.01 21.94
CA ASN A 550 28.12 -20.79 23.15
C ASN A 550 27.10 -21.92 22.98
N SER A 551 26.32 -21.92 21.88
CA SER A 551 25.25 -22.89 21.64
C SER A 551 25.70 -24.12 20.81
N GLY A 552 26.99 -24.28 20.56
CA GLY A 552 27.54 -25.30 19.64
C GLY A 552 27.15 -26.73 19.98
N ALA A 553 27.18 -27.13 21.27
CA ALA A 553 26.85 -28.50 21.68
C ALA A 553 25.41 -28.90 21.30
N ALA A 554 24.43 -28.04 21.58
CA ALA A 554 23.03 -28.28 21.23
C ALA A 554 22.82 -28.30 19.71
N ILE A 555 23.50 -27.40 18.98
CA ILE A 555 23.45 -27.34 17.51
C ILE A 555 23.94 -28.65 16.88
N TYR A 556 25.08 -29.17 17.33
CA TYR A 556 25.62 -30.44 16.83
C TYR A 556 24.70 -31.63 17.17
N GLN A 557 24.10 -31.65 18.35
CA GLN A 557 23.15 -32.70 18.72
C GLN A 557 21.88 -32.68 17.86
N ILE A 558 21.31 -31.49 17.59
CA ILE A 558 20.16 -31.33 16.70
C ILE A 558 20.52 -31.74 15.27
N ALA A 559 21.70 -31.35 14.78
CA ALA A 559 22.16 -31.75 13.46
C ALA A 559 22.27 -33.27 13.31
N SER A 560 22.81 -33.96 14.32
CA SER A 560 22.86 -35.43 14.33
C SER A 560 21.47 -36.07 14.36
N THR A 561 20.53 -35.50 15.13
CA THR A 561 19.14 -35.95 15.16
C THR A 561 18.47 -35.79 13.79
N MET A 562 18.71 -34.66 13.11
CA MET A 562 18.19 -34.41 11.76
C MET A 562 18.81 -35.33 10.70
N HIS A 563 20.09 -35.70 10.87
CA HIS A 563 20.74 -36.69 10.01
C HIS A 563 20.11 -38.08 10.16
N GLU A 564 19.84 -38.52 11.40
CA GLU A 564 19.12 -39.77 11.66
C GLU A 564 17.73 -39.75 11.04
N LEU A 565 16.98 -38.65 11.19
CA LEU A 565 15.67 -38.47 10.57
C LEU A 565 15.73 -38.57 9.03
N GLU A 566 16.77 -38.01 8.38
CA GLU A 566 16.99 -38.16 6.94
C GLU A 566 17.20 -39.62 6.54
N SER A 567 17.99 -40.37 7.30
CA SER A 567 18.24 -41.80 7.03
C SER A 567 16.97 -42.65 7.11
N GLU A 568 16.00 -42.20 7.90
CA GLU A 568 14.72 -42.87 8.13
C GLU A 568 13.55 -42.27 7.35
N LYS A 569 13.79 -41.27 6.49
CA LYS A 569 12.76 -40.50 5.77
C LYS A 569 11.69 -41.37 5.10
N ALA A 570 12.10 -42.49 4.48
CA ALA A 570 11.18 -43.43 3.83
C ALA A 570 10.18 -44.11 4.79
N LYS A 571 10.50 -44.21 6.09
CA LYS A 571 9.65 -44.83 7.12
C LYS A 571 8.49 -43.92 7.57
N PHE A 572 8.62 -42.61 7.36
CA PHE A 572 7.65 -41.59 7.74
C PHE A 572 6.84 -41.08 6.54
N GLN A 573 7.33 -41.32 5.32
CA GLN A 573 6.70 -40.87 4.09
C GLN A 573 5.31 -41.50 3.92
N GLY A 574 4.26 -40.68 4.01
CA GLY A 574 2.87 -41.13 3.88
C GLY A 574 2.21 -41.64 5.17
N ASP A 575 2.85 -41.47 6.34
CA ASP A 575 2.30 -41.82 7.66
C ASP A 575 2.10 -40.56 8.52
N PRO A 576 0.91 -39.93 8.47
CA PRO A 576 0.63 -38.69 9.20
C PRO A 576 0.76 -38.83 10.72
N ASP A 577 0.50 -40.01 11.29
CA ASP A 577 0.50 -40.16 12.75
C ASP A 577 1.92 -40.15 13.32
N LYS A 578 2.89 -40.70 12.58
CA LYS A 578 4.31 -40.58 12.97
C LYS A 578 4.86 -39.18 12.76
N LEU A 579 4.46 -38.51 11.67
CA LEU A 579 4.85 -37.13 11.41
C LEU A 579 4.29 -36.17 12.47
N GLU A 580 3.14 -36.48 13.06
CA GLU A 580 2.55 -35.70 14.15
C GLU A 580 3.45 -35.66 15.38
N VAL A 581 4.05 -36.80 15.75
CA VAL A 581 4.96 -36.89 16.89
C VAL A 581 6.18 -36.00 16.64
N LEU A 582 6.84 -36.17 15.49
CA LEU A 582 8.00 -35.37 15.11
C LEU A 582 7.66 -33.88 15.01
N PHE A 583 6.48 -33.54 14.50
CA PHE A 583 6.00 -32.16 14.42
C PHE A 583 5.90 -31.50 15.81
N LYS A 584 5.37 -32.22 16.81
CA LYS A 584 5.29 -31.73 18.19
C LYS A 584 6.68 -31.54 18.81
N GLU A 585 7.61 -32.44 18.51
CA GLU A 585 9.01 -32.31 18.94
C GLU A 585 9.66 -31.07 18.32
N MET A 586 9.46 -30.83 17.02
CA MET A 586 10.02 -29.69 16.30
C MET A 586 9.42 -28.36 16.75
N ILE A 587 8.10 -28.29 17.00
CA ILE A 587 7.48 -27.10 17.61
C ILE A 587 8.16 -26.79 18.95
N GLN A 588 8.39 -27.79 19.79
CA GLN A 588 9.01 -27.55 21.09
C GLN A 588 10.46 -27.11 20.97
N ILE A 589 11.25 -27.66 20.03
CA ILE A 589 12.61 -27.18 19.76
C ILE A 589 12.59 -25.71 19.35
N CYS A 590 11.71 -25.33 18.43
CA CYS A 590 11.53 -23.95 17.97
C CYS A 590 11.00 -23.00 19.06
N LEU A 591 10.09 -23.49 19.92
CA LEU A 591 9.51 -22.75 21.05
C LEU A 591 10.56 -22.47 22.13
N TRP A 592 11.33 -23.48 22.54
CA TRP A 592 12.30 -23.36 23.63
C TRP A 592 13.65 -22.80 23.19
N GLY A 593 13.95 -22.73 21.89
CA GLY A 593 15.08 -21.94 21.38
C GLY A 593 15.05 -20.48 21.87
N ASN A 594 13.83 -19.95 22.07
CA ASN A 594 13.52 -18.62 22.61
C ASN A 594 13.87 -18.46 24.11
N ALA A 595 14.15 -19.55 24.84
CA ALA A 595 14.53 -19.47 26.25
C ALA A 595 15.94 -18.86 26.47
N THR A 596 16.69 -18.67 25.37
CA THR A 596 18.03 -18.07 25.33
C THR A 596 18.00 -16.54 25.20
N ASP A 597 17.04 -15.85 25.82
CA ASP A 597 16.86 -14.41 25.65
C ASP A 597 17.96 -13.58 26.31
N LEU A 598 18.73 -12.87 25.48
CA LEU A 598 19.83 -12.02 25.89
C LEU A 598 19.43 -10.90 26.86
N SER A 599 18.20 -10.41 26.76
CA SER A 599 17.69 -9.34 27.60
C SER A 599 17.26 -9.83 29.00
N LEU A 600 17.09 -11.14 29.20
CA LEU A 600 16.68 -11.77 30.47
C LEU A 600 17.81 -12.52 31.20
N LEU A 601 19.01 -12.56 30.61
CA LEU A 601 20.21 -13.18 31.21
C LEU A 601 20.65 -12.57 32.54
N THR A 602 19.96 -11.55 33.05
CA THR A 602 20.13 -11.07 34.43
C THR A 602 19.55 -12.01 35.48
N HIS A 603 18.69 -12.97 35.09
CA HIS A 603 17.98 -13.87 36.03
C HIS A 603 18.18 -15.36 35.78
N LEU A 604 18.70 -15.76 34.62
CA LEU A 604 18.97 -17.16 34.27
C LEU A 604 20.46 -17.46 34.40
N SER A 605 20.81 -18.53 35.12
CA SER A 605 22.20 -18.99 35.20
C SER A 605 22.62 -19.72 33.91
N PRO A 606 23.92 -19.79 33.58
CA PRO A 606 24.39 -20.56 32.42
C PRO A 606 23.91 -22.02 32.40
N SER A 607 23.75 -22.65 33.56
CA SER A 607 23.22 -24.02 33.67
C SER A 607 21.72 -24.12 33.38
N ASP A 608 20.94 -23.09 33.70
CA ASP A 608 19.50 -23.07 33.36
C ASP A 608 19.30 -22.98 31.85
N ILE A 609 20.15 -22.20 31.18
CA ILE A 609 20.15 -22.06 29.71
C ILE A 609 20.49 -23.40 29.05
N GLU A 610 21.54 -24.07 29.52
CA GLU A 610 21.94 -25.39 29.00
C GLU A 610 20.85 -26.44 29.21
N HIS A 611 20.18 -26.42 30.37
CA HIS A 611 19.04 -27.30 30.63
C HIS A 611 17.85 -27.00 29.69
N LEU A 612 17.55 -25.73 29.44
CA LEU A 612 16.47 -25.30 28.54
C LEU A 612 16.78 -25.64 27.07
N GLN A 613 18.05 -25.66 26.68
CA GLN A 613 18.53 -26.03 25.35
C GLN A 613 18.73 -27.54 25.14
N THR A 614 18.63 -28.34 26.20
CA THR A 614 18.77 -29.81 26.11
C THR A 614 17.69 -30.38 25.18
N VAL A 615 18.05 -31.29 24.28
CA VAL A 615 17.12 -31.91 23.31
C VAL A 615 16.90 -33.39 23.58
N GLY A 616 15.74 -33.92 23.20
CA GLY A 616 15.38 -35.34 23.37
C GLY A 616 13.99 -35.55 23.99
N LYS A 617 13.44 -36.76 23.80
CA LYS A 617 12.06 -37.11 24.14
C LYS A 617 11.71 -36.93 25.63
N GLU A 618 12.58 -37.41 26.52
CA GLU A 618 12.38 -37.30 27.97
C GLU A 618 12.38 -35.83 28.45
N ALA A 619 13.28 -35.01 27.88
CA ALA A 619 13.37 -33.59 28.21
C ALA A 619 12.17 -32.78 27.65
N GLN A 620 11.57 -33.22 26.53
CA GLN A 620 10.35 -32.61 25.99
C GLN A 620 9.11 -33.01 26.79
N GLU A 621 8.99 -34.28 27.20
CA GLU A 621 7.90 -34.74 28.07
C GLU A 621 7.91 -33.98 29.41
N ALA A 622 9.09 -33.78 30.00
CA ALA A 622 9.24 -32.95 31.20
C ALA A 622 8.83 -31.49 30.96
N ARG A 623 9.14 -30.91 29.79
CA ARG A 623 8.83 -29.50 29.49
C ARG A 623 7.38 -29.22 29.16
N ARG A 624 6.61 -30.25 28.83
CA ARG A 624 5.19 -30.11 28.49
C ARG A 624 4.38 -29.50 29.64
N GLU A 625 4.79 -29.71 30.89
CA GLU A 625 4.13 -29.10 32.07
C GLU A 625 4.26 -27.57 32.12
N PHE A 626 5.25 -27.00 31.41
CA PHE A 626 5.47 -25.56 31.34
C PHE A 626 4.74 -24.90 30.16
N ILE A 627 4.04 -25.67 29.32
CA ILE A 627 3.21 -25.15 28.23
C ILE A 627 1.79 -24.93 28.77
N LEU A 628 1.46 -23.69 29.12
CA LEU A 628 0.21 -23.34 29.81
C LEU A 628 -1.01 -23.31 28.87
N LYS A 629 -0.76 -23.10 27.58
CA LYS A 629 -1.74 -23.22 26.50
C LYS A 629 -1.09 -23.98 25.35
N ASP A 630 -1.70 -25.09 24.94
CA ASP A 630 -1.10 -26.03 23.97
C ASP A 630 -2.05 -26.34 22.80
N ASP A 631 -1.94 -25.57 21.72
CA ASP A 631 -2.74 -25.78 20.50
C ASP A 631 -2.04 -26.66 19.44
N GLN A 632 -0.96 -27.39 19.78
CA GLN A 632 -0.18 -28.20 18.81
C GLN A 632 -1.04 -29.17 17.98
N ASN A 633 -2.01 -29.83 18.62
CA ASN A 633 -2.95 -30.74 17.94
C ASN A 633 -3.84 -30.02 16.92
N ALA A 634 -4.26 -28.79 17.25
CA ALA A 634 -5.10 -27.98 16.37
C ALA A 634 -4.30 -27.51 15.15
N VAL A 635 -3.04 -27.10 15.34
CA VAL A 635 -2.13 -26.78 14.23
C VAL A 635 -1.94 -27.98 13.32
N TRP A 636 -1.64 -29.16 13.89
CA TRP A 636 -1.44 -30.38 13.11
C TRP A 636 -2.68 -30.75 12.29
N THR A 637 -3.85 -30.72 12.93
CA THR A 637 -5.15 -30.97 12.28
C THR A 637 -5.36 -30.03 11.10
N TYR A 638 -5.03 -28.75 11.28
CA TYR A 638 -5.13 -27.74 10.24
C TYR A 638 -4.13 -27.95 9.10
N ILE A 639 -2.82 -28.10 9.37
CA ILE A 639 -1.83 -28.21 8.28
C ILE A 639 -1.99 -29.48 7.45
N LYS A 640 -2.56 -30.56 8.02
CA LYS A 640 -2.96 -31.75 7.25
C LYS A 640 -3.90 -31.41 6.09
N THR A 641 -4.74 -30.38 6.24
CA THR A 641 -5.64 -29.93 5.18
C THR A 641 -4.90 -29.30 3.99
N LEU A 642 -3.66 -28.85 4.18
CA LEU A 642 -2.84 -28.17 3.17
C LEU A 642 -2.05 -29.12 2.27
N ALA A 643 -2.15 -30.44 2.51
CA ALA A 643 -1.37 -31.45 1.78
C ALA A 643 -1.46 -31.26 0.26
N ASN A 644 -0.30 -31.22 -0.40
CA ASN A 644 -0.16 -31.09 -1.85
C ASN A 644 -0.72 -29.79 -2.46
N GLN A 645 -1.01 -28.77 -1.65
CA GLN A 645 -1.50 -27.47 -2.15
C GLN A 645 -0.37 -26.48 -2.50
N GLY A 646 0.89 -26.82 -2.24
CA GLY A 646 2.04 -25.94 -2.51
C GLY A 646 1.99 -24.62 -1.74
N LYS A 647 1.51 -24.65 -0.49
CA LYS A 647 1.37 -23.44 0.33
C LYS A 647 2.72 -22.93 0.83
N ARG A 648 2.78 -21.61 1.02
CA ARG A 648 3.89 -20.91 1.66
C ARG A 648 3.72 -20.90 3.18
N LEU A 649 4.83 -20.97 3.91
CA LEU A 649 4.94 -20.76 5.34
C LEU A 649 5.65 -19.43 5.59
N ASP A 650 5.19 -18.63 6.55
CA ASP A 650 5.86 -17.38 6.94
C ASP A 650 6.32 -17.44 8.39
N PHE A 651 7.56 -17.05 8.69
CA PHE A 651 8.09 -16.86 10.04
C PHE A 651 8.30 -15.38 10.32
N VAL A 652 7.61 -14.84 11.32
CA VAL A 652 7.92 -13.53 11.91
C VAL A 652 8.92 -13.77 13.04
N LEU A 653 10.18 -13.44 12.75
CA LEU A 653 11.33 -13.83 13.57
C LEU A 653 11.42 -13.02 14.86
N ASP A 654 12.04 -13.65 15.87
CA ASP A 654 12.46 -13.04 17.14
C ASP A 654 13.99 -12.95 17.16
N ASN A 655 14.70 -13.82 17.90
CA ASN A 655 16.13 -13.70 18.14
C ASN A 655 17.03 -14.40 17.10
N ALA A 656 18.21 -13.81 16.87
CA ALA A 656 19.31 -14.40 16.15
C ALA A 656 20.02 -15.52 16.94
N GLY A 657 21.00 -16.18 16.31
CA GLY A 657 21.78 -17.23 16.95
C GLY A 657 21.00 -18.54 17.06
N PHE A 658 20.93 -19.12 18.28
CA PHE A 658 20.34 -20.44 18.48
C PHE A 658 18.86 -20.50 18.12
N GLU A 659 18.08 -19.45 18.42
CA GLU A 659 16.65 -19.43 18.07
C GLU A 659 16.44 -19.45 16.56
N LEU A 660 17.11 -18.56 15.81
CA LEU A 660 17.07 -18.58 14.34
C LEU A 660 17.53 -19.93 13.75
N PHE A 661 18.54 -20.58 14.36
CA PHE A 661 18.93 -21.94 13.98
C PHE A 661 17.77 -22.94 14.17
N THR A 662 17.08 -22.92 15.32
CA THR A 662 15.92 -23.78 15.55
C THR A 662 14.74 -23.47 14.63
N ASP A 663 14.57 -22.21 14.21
CA ASP A 663 13.59 -21.81 13.20
C ASP A 663 13.92 -22.42 11.84
N PHE A 664 15.20 -22.44 11.42
CA PHE A 664 15.63 -23.13 10.21
C PHE A 664 15.41 -24.64 10.29
N VAL A 665 15.70 -25.26 11.44
CA VAL A 665 15.46 -26.69 11.64
C VAL A 665 13.97 -27.02 11.49
N PHE A 666 13.09 -26.21 12.08
CA PHE A 666 11.65 -26.45 11.97
C PHE A 666 11.13 -26.17 10.55
N ALA A 667 11.62 -25.11 9.91
CA ALA A 667 11.32 -24.82 8.51
C ALA A 667 11.75 -25.95 7.58
N ASP A 668 12.96 -26.49 7.77
CA ASP A 668 13.50 -27.62 7.00
C ASP A 668 12.66 -28.87 7.23
N PHE A 669 12.30 -29.17 8.49
CA PHE A 669 11.38 -30.26 8.80
C PHE A 669 10.08 -30.16 7.97
N LEU A 670 9.45 -28.98 7.98
CA LEU A 670 8.17 -28.75 7.32
C LEU A 670 8.24 -28.87 5.80
N VAL A 671 9.28 -28.33 5.13
CA VAL A 671 9.38 -28.41 3.66
C VAL A 671 9.97 -29.73 3.14
N THR A 672 10.82 -30.38 3.93
CA THR A 672 11.60 -31.53 3.46
C THR A 672 10.93 -32.87 3.77
N TYR A 673 10.25 -32.95 4.90
CA TYR A 673 9.73 -34.21 5.45
C TYR A 673 8.20 -34.27 5.47
N THR A 674 7.51 -33.15 5.25
CA THR A 674 6.05 -33.08 5.20
C THR A 674 5.54 -32.64 3.82
N PRO A 675 4.31 -33.00 3.42
CA PRO A 675 3.73 -32.61 2.13
C PRO A 675 2.93 -31.29 2.19
N TYR A 676 3.05 -30.51 3.26
CA TYR A 676 2.12 -29.40 3.54
C TYR A 676 2.59 -28.03 3.02
N PHE A 677 3.92 -27.83 2.93
CA PHE A 677 4.51 -26.57 2.52
C PHE A 677 5.61 -26.78 1.48
N SER A 678 5.73 -25.84 0.54
CA SER A 678 6.76 -25.88 -0.51
C SER A 678 7.75 -24.71 -0.46
N GLN A 679 7.44 -23.67 0.32
CA GLN A 679 8.24 -22.46 0.45
C GLN A 679 8.13 -21.89 1.87
N VAL A 680 9.20 -21.25 2.34
CA VAL A 680 9.29 -20.56 3.63
C VAL A 680 9.84 -19.16 3.44
N VAL A 681 9.16 -18.18 4.03
CA VAL A 681 9.58 -16.78 4.02
C VAL A 681 9.82 -16.31 5.45
N PHE A 682 11.01 -15.77 5.69
CA PHE A 682 11.45 -15.27 6.99
C PHE A 682 11.37 -13.74 7.02
N HIS A 683 10.70 -13.18 8.02
CA HIS A 683 10.48 -11.75 8.21
C HIS A 683 11.39 -11.24 9.35
N PRO A 684 12.51 -10.56 9.04
CA PRO A 684 13.43 -10.02 10.04
C PRO A 684 12.97 -8.65 10.55
N LYS A 685 13.72 -8.06 11.48
CA LYS A 685 13.66 -6.63 11.82
C LYS A 685 14.60 -5.85 10.90
N LEU A 686 14.25 -4.61 10.54
CA LEU A 686 14.99 -3.85 9.53
C LEU A 686 16.38 -3.39 10.02
N PHE A 687 16.51 -3.11 11.31
CA PHE A 687 17.71 -2.60 11.96
C PHE A 687 17.87 -3.20 13.35
N PRO A 688 18.99 -2.99 14.05
CA PRO A 688 19.24 -3.55 15.39
C PRO A 688 18.08 -3.24 16.34
N TRP A 689 17.43 -4.30 16.83
CA TRP A 689 16.14 -4.21 17.51
C TRP A 689 16.15 -5.17 18.70
N PHE A 690 15.64 -4.72 19.85
CA PHE A 690 15.47 -5.56 21.05
C PHE A 690 16.69 -6.42 21.42
N VAL A 691 17.88 -5.85 21.25
CA VAL A 691 19.20 -6.49 21.43
C VAL A 691 19.45 -7.62 20.43
N SER A 692 18.68 -8.70 20.53
CA SER A 692 18.97 -9.97 19.86
C SER A 692 18.15 -10.24 18.62
N ASP A 693 17.19 -9.39 18.25
CA ASP A 693 16.32 -9.68 17.13
C ASP A 693 17.09 -9.84 15.80
N VAL A 694 16.59 -10.75 14.97
CA VAL A 694 17.19 -11.06 13.66
C VAL A 694 17.08 -9.85 12.73
N THR A 695 18.21 -9.36 12.25
CA THR A 695 18.29 -8.45 11.11
C THR A 695 18.69 -9.19 9.83
N PRO A 696 18.57 -8.60 8.63
CA PRO A 696 19.07 -9.20 7.40
C PRO A 696 20.56 -9.61 7.48
N ALA A 697 21.38 -8.84 8.21
CA ALA A 697 22.79 -9.15 8.40
C ALA A 697 23.00 -10.39 9.27
N ASP A 698 22.21 -10.56 10.34
CA ASP A 698 22.28 -11.74 11.21
C ASP A 698 21.85 -13.01 10.45
N PHE A 699 20.78 -12.89 9.65
CA PHE A 699 20.29 -13.99 8.82
C PHE A 699 21.36 -14.47 7.84
N ALA A 700 21.99 -13.54 7.10
CA ALA A 700 23.05 -13.86 6.15
C ALA A 700 24.28 -14.48 6.84
N LYS A 701 24.69 -13.94 8.00
CA LYS A 701 25.84 -14.45 8.77
C LYS A 701 25.61 -15.84 9.36
N THR A 702 24.36 -16.22 9.64
CA THR A 702 24.04 -17.48 10.32
C THR A 702 24.54 -18.69 9.51
N ILE A 703 24.25 -18.74 8.21
CA ILE A 703 24.70 -19.83 7.33
C ILE A 703 26.22 -19.90 7.26
N SER A 704 26.90 -18.77 7.03
CA SER A 704 28.36 -18.73 6.96
C SER A 704 29.03 -19.13 8.28
N SER A 705 28.42 -18.78 9.41
CA SER A 705 28.93 -19.12 10.75
C SER A 705 28.81 -20.62 11.01
N LEU A 706 27.68 -21.23 10.65
CA LEU A 706 27.45 -22.67 10.83
C LEU A 706 28.33 -23.54 9.91
N LEU A 707 28.70 -23.05 8.73
CA LEU A 707 29.62 -23.75 7.82
C LEU A 707 31.09 -23.62 8.25
N SER A 708 31.43 -22.63 9.08
CA SER A 708 32.79 -22.40 9.54
C SER A 708 33.18 -23.38 10.63
N THR A 709 34.25 -24.15 10.39
CA THR A 709 34.83 -25.07 11.39
C THR A 709 35.51 -24.36 12.55
N ALA A 710 35.75 -23.05 12.44
CA ALA A 710 36.40 -22.24 13.46
C ALA A 710 35.42 -21.40 14.29
N PHE A 711 34.12 -21.41 13.96
CA PHE A 711 33.15 -20.54 14.63
C PHE A 711 32.83 -21.02 16.05
N PHE A 712 32.54 -22.31 16.22
CA PHE A 712 32.29 -22.89 17.54
C PHE A 712 33.61 -23.21 18.26
N PRO A 713 33.71 -22.92 19.57
CA PRO A 713 34.90 -23.26 20.34
C PRO A 713 35.12 -24.79 20.37
N PRO A 714 36.38 -25.27 20.35
CA PRO A 714 36.68 -26.70 20.43
C PRO A 714 36.13 -27.27 21.75
N ASN A 715 35.36 -28.36 21.66
CA ASN A 715 34.86 -29.08 22.83
C ASN A 715 35.10 -30.58 22.66
N SER A 716 35.54 -31.25 23.74
CA SER A 716 35.90 -32.68 23.74
C SER A 716 34.72 -33.63 23.50
N THR A 717 33.49 -33.14 23.58
CA THR A 717 32.25 -33.88 23.33
C THR A 717 31.78 -33.84 21.87
N ILE A 718 32.38 -33.04 21.00
CA ILE A 718 31.97 -32.90 19.60
C ILE A 718 32.73 -33.93 18.73
N SER A 719 31.99 -34.87 18.13
CA SER A 719 32.55 -35.85 17.20
C SER A 719 32.72 -35.29 15.79
N SER A 720 33.64 -35.86 15.00
CA SER A 720 33.79 -35.54 13.56
C SER A 720 32.49 -35.74 12.79
N ASP A 721 31.71 -36.75 13.18
CA ASP A 721 30.46 -37.11 12.52
C ASP A 721 29.40 -36.02 12.75
N SER A 722 29.30 -35.50 13.97
CA SER A 722 28.35 -34.41 14.30
C SER A 722 28.67 -33.14 13.51
N VAL A 723 29.96 -32.86 13.26
CA VAL A 723 30.38 -31.74 12.39
C VAL A 723 29.94 -31.97 10.95
N ALA A 724 30.12 -33.19 10.43
CA ALA A 724 29.69 -33.54 9.08
C ALA A 724 28.16 -33.47 8.92
N HIS A 725 27.39 -33.91 9.92
CA HIS A 725 25.93 -33.81 9.93
C HIS A 725 25.46 -32.35 9.86
N LEU A 726 26.08 -31.46 10.64
CA LEU A 726 25.77 -30.02 10.59
C LEU A 726 26.07 -29.44 9.21
N GLN A 727 27.25 -29.73 8.64
CA GLN A 727 27.63 -29.23 7.32
C GLN A 727 26.67 -29.69 6.22
N GLN A 728 26.23 -30.96 6.27
CA GLN A 728 25.25 -31.50 5.34
C GLN A 728 23.91 -30.76 5.42
N MET A 729 23.39 -30.58 6.64
CA MET A 729 22.12 -29.90 6.88
C MET A 729 22.17 -28.43 6.43
N VAL A 730 23.23 -27.71 6.77
CA VAL A 730 23.36 -26.28 6.43
C VAL A 730 23.62 -26.07 4.93
N THR A 731 24.34 -26.98 4.28
CA THR A 731 24.50 -26.97 2.81
C THR A 731 23.15 -27.16 2.11
N ARG A 732 22.27 -27.99 2.67
CA ARG A 732 20.89 -28.12 2.19
C ARG A 732 20.10 -26.83 2.35
N TRP A 733 20.25 -26.11 3.46
CA TRP A 733 19.61 -24.80 3.65
C TRP A 733 20.14 -23.73 2.69
N GLN A 734 21.45 -23.72 2.43
CA GLN A 734 22.04 -22.84 1.41
C GLN A 734 21.39 -23.10 0.04
N LYS A 735 21.23 -24.38 -0.33
CA LYS A 735 20.51 -24.76 -1.55
C LYS A 735 19.06 -24.27 -1.54
N TYR A 736 18.36 -24.32 -0.41
CA TYR A 736 17.00 -23.76 -0.30
C TYR A 736 16.94 -22.27 -0.53
N LEU A 737 17.93 -21.51 -0.08
CA LEU A 737 18.04 -20.08 -0.36
C LEU A 737 18.30 -19.84 -1.86
N ASP A 738 19.20 -20.61 -2.45
CA ASP A 738 19.55 -20.49 -3.88
C ASP A 738 18.37 -20.84 -4.79
N GLU A 739 17.52 -21.80 -4.40
CA GLU A 739 16.34 -22.26 -5.14
C GLU A 739 15.06 -21.49 -4.80
N GLY A 740 15.10 -20.56 -3.83
CA GLY A 740 13.93 -19.80 -3.37
C GLY A 740 12.90 -20.62 -2.57
N ILE A 741 13.30 -21.80 -2.06
CA ILE A 741 12.51 -22.57 -1.09
C ILE A 741 12.53 -21.85 0.25
N PHE A 742 13.69 -21.34 0.67
CA PHE A 742 13.80 -20.38 1.77
C PHE A 742 14.01 -18.99 1.16
N SER A 743 13.41 -17.97 1.77
CA SER A 743 13.61 -16.59 1.33
C SER A 743 13.51 -15.63 2.51
N LEU A 744 14.34 -14.58 2.48
CA LEU A 744 14.21 -13.46 3.41
C LEU A 744 13.23 -12.45 2.80
N ALA A 745 12.25 -11.98 3.58
CA ALA A 745 11.19 -11.10 3.10
C ALA A 745 11.72 -9.84 2.41
N THR A 746 12.83 -9.27 2.88
CA THR A 746 13.49 -8.09 2.28
C THR A 746 13.99 -8.32 0.85
N ASN A 747 14.22 -9.57 0.44
CA ASN A 747 14.71 -9.93 -0.90
C ASN A 747 13.58 -10.18 -1.90
N ILE A 748 12.32 -10.09 -1.45
CA ILE A 748 11.13 -10.24 -2.27
C ILE A 748 10.71 -8.85 -2.79
N ASN A 749 10.02 -8.76 -3.93
CA ASN A 749 9.51 -7.49 -4.45
C ASN A 749 8.69 -6.74 -3.36
N ASN A 750 9.00 -5.45 -3.16
CA ASN A 750 8.46 -4.60 -2.08
C ASN A 750 8.77 -5.10 -0.64
N GLY A 751 9.69 -6.05 -0.50
CA GLY A 751 10.07 -6.71 0.75
C GLY A 751 10.52 -5.77 1.85
N GLN A 752 11.27 -4.73 1.49
CA GLN A 752 11.74 -3.73 2.44
C GLN A 752 10.57 -3.01 3.11
N LYS A 753 9.58 -2.56 2.32
CA LYS A 753 8.39 -1.85 2.82
C LYS A 753 7.52 -2.74 3.73
N MET A 754 7.38 -4.02 3.38
CA MET A 754 6.70 -5.00 4.24
C MET A 754 7.42 -5.21 5.57
N THR A 755 8.75 -5.03 5.60
CA THR A 755 9.58 -5.27 6.79
C THR A 755 9.56 -4.09 7.76
N GLU A 756 9.30 -2.86 7.29
CA GLU A 756 9.25 -1.65 8.13
C GLU A 756 8.27 -1.79 9.30
N PHE A 757 7.11 -2.41 9.05
CA PHE A 757 6.04 -2.59 10.04
C PHE A 757 6.50 -3.29 11.33
N TRP A 758 7.40 -4.28 11.24
CA TRP A 758 7.84 -5.05 12.39
C TRP A 758 8.61 -4.22 13.43
N THR A 759 9.23 -3.13 12.99
CA THR A 759 9.95 -2.14 13.81
C THR A 759 9.13 -0.89 14.16
N GLY A 760 7.83 -0.86 13.82
CA GLY A 760 6.89 0.17 14.26
C GLY A 760 6.48 0.02 15.73
N PRO A 761 5.91 1.05 16.38
CA PRO A 761 5.54 1.01 17.80
C PRO A 761 4.19 0.31 18.07
N TRP A 762 3.49 -0.14 17.03
CA TRP A 762 2.07 -0.48 17.12
C TRP A 762 1.82 -1.94 17.51
N PRO A 763 0.67 -2.22 18.17
CA PRO A 763 0.03 -3.52 18.14
C PRO A 763 -0.25 -3.97 16.70
N TYR A 764 -0.26 -5.28 16.47
CA TYR A 764 -0.53 -5.84 15.14
C TYR A 764 -2.02 -5.79 14.74
N TRP A 765 -2.91 -5.38 15.64
CA TRP A 765 -4.36 -5.29 15.43
C TRP A 765 -4.76 -4.53 14.16
N ASN A 766 -4.01 -3.49 13.80
CA ASN A 766 -4.31 -2.61 12.67
C ASN A 766 -3.30 -2.80 11.52
N MET A 767 -2.75 -4.01 11.35
CA MET A 767 -1.75 -4.32 10.32
C MET A 767 -2.29 -4.04 8.91
N ASN A 768 -3.57 -4.33 8.63
CA ASN A 768 -4.15 -4.13 7.30
C ASN A 768 -4.28 -2.65 6.94
N GLU A 769 -4.44 -1.78 7.95
CA GLU A 769 -4.53 -0.34 7.81
C GLU A 769 -3.15 0.30 7.70
N LEU A 770 -2.21 -0.12 8.55
CA LEU A 770 -0.87 0.46 8.66
C LEU A 770 0.11 -0.09 7.62
N ALA A 771 -0.07 -1.34 7.21
CA ALA A 771 0.79 -2.05 6.26
C ALA A 771 -0.05 -2.96 5.33
N PRO A 772 -0.91 -2.40 4.46
CA PRO A 772 -1.84 -3.17 3.63
C PRO A 772 -1.14 -4.17 2.70
N GLU A 773 0.06 -3.85 2.21
CA GLU A 773 0.87 -4.77 1.40
C GLU A 773 1.29 -6.01 2.20
N LEU A 774 1.69 -5.83 3.47
CA LEU A 774 2.03 -6.93 4.37
C LEU A 774 0.79 -7.75 4.73
N GLY A 775 -0.32 -7.09 5.07
CA GLY A 775 -1.59 -7.77 5.37
C GLY A 775 -2.06 -8.65 4.20
N GLN A 776 -2.02 -8.11 2.98
CA GLN A 776 -2.33 -8.85 1.76
C GLN A 776 -1.34 -10.00 1.54
N TRP A 777 -0.04 -9.77 1.75
CA TRP A 777 0.98 -10.81 1.63
C TRP A 777 0.70 -11.99 2.55
N LEU A 778 0.49 -11.73 3.85
CA LEU A 778 0.26 -12.76 4.87
C LEU A 778 -1.08 -13.49 4.66
N SER A 779 -2.09 -12.84 4.07
CA SER A 779 -3.37 -13.49 3.70
C SER A 779 -3.20 -14.67 2.71
N GLY A 780 -2.10 -14.66 1.94
CA GLY A 780 -1.74 -15.74 1.01
C GLY A 780 -0.98 -16.91 1.66
N SER A 781 -0.58 -16.77 2.93
CA SER A 781 0.18 -17.79 3.64
C SER A 781 -0.69 -19.00 4.01
N GLY A 782 -0.09 -20.19 3.98
CA GLY A 782 -0.69 -21.39 4.54
C GLY A 782 -0.65 -21.39 6.08
N LEU A 783 0.37 -20.78 6.67
CA LEU A 783 0.53 -20.59 8.11
C LEU A 783 1.55 -19.47 8.37
N VAL A 784 1.24 -18.57 9.30
CA VAL A 784 2.16 -17.53 9.77
C VAL A 784 2.56 -17.82 11.21
N ILE A 785 3.85 -18.08 11.44
CA ILE A 785 4.42 -18.39 12.75
C ILE A 785 5.04 -17.12 13.33
N PHE A 786 4.51 -16.64 14.46
CA PHE A 786 5.06 -15.54 15.24
C PHE A 786 5.91 -16.10 16.38
N LYS A 787 7.22 -15.85 16.32
CA LYS A 787 8.17 -16.26 17.35
C LYS A 787 8.28 -15.19 18.43
N GLY A 788 8.46 -15.57 19.68
CA GLY A 788 8.95 -14.61 20.67
C GLY A 788 7.90 -13.90 21.50
N ASP A 789 8.39 -13.23 22.54
CA ASP A 789 7.56 -12.47 23.48
C ASP A 789 7.10 -11.13 22.90
N LEU A 790 7.98 -10.39 22.22
CA LEU A 790 7.62 -9.10 21.62
C LEU A 790 6.52 -9.26 20.57
N ASN A 791 6.60 -10.29 19.71
CA ASN A 791 5.54 -10.55 18.75
C ASN A 791 4.22 -10.90 19.44
N TYR A 792 4.23 -11.66 20.54
CA TYR A 792 3.01 -11.93 21.32
C TYR A 792 2.45 -10.67 21.97
N ARG A 793 3.30 -9.82 22.56
CA ARG A 793 2.91 -8.52 23.10
C ARG A 793 2.25 -7.66 22.04
N LYS A 794 2.82 -7.59 20.82
CA LYS A 794 2.21 -6.87 19.70
C LYS A 794 0.92 -7.51 19.20
N LEU A 795 0.80 -8.84 19.21
CA LEU A 795 -0.45 -9.54 18.89
C LEU A 795 -1.56 -9.23 19.90
N ALA A 796 -1.25 -9.26 21.20
CA ALA A 796 -2.20 -8.96 22.28
C ALA A 796 -2.26 -7.46 22.67
N GLY A 797 -1.55 -6.61 21.94
CA GLY A 797 -1.42 -5.16 22.14
C GLY A 797 -0.82 -4.69 23.46
N ASP A 798 -0.19 -5.57 24.23
CA ASP A 798 0.51 -5.27 25.48
C ASP A 798 -0.38 -4.55 26.52
N VAL A 799 -1.64 -4.98 26.63
CA VAL A 799 -2.63 -4.45 27.58
C VAL A 799 -2.99 -5.46 28.68
N LYS A 800 -3.58 -4.96 29.77
CA LYS A 800 -3.95 -5.71 30.98
C LYS A 800 -5.20 -6.60 30.79
N TRP A 801 -5.16 -7.51 29.81
CA TRP A 801 -6.21 -8.51 29.61
C TRP A 801 -6.37 -9.43 30.84
N PRO A 802 -7.61 -9.85 31.19
CA PRO A 802 -7.82 -11.02 32.02
C PRO A 802 -7.16 -12.24 31.38
N VAL A 803 -6.50 -13.07 32.19
CA VAL A 803 -5.68 -14.18 31.69
C VAL A 803 -6.50 -15.24 30.94
N SER A 804 -7.78 -15.38 31.30
CA SER A 804 -8.75 -16.26 30.65
C SER A 804 -9.33 -15.72 29.34
N THR A 805 -8.97 -14.50 28.93
CA THR A 805 -9.44 -13.91 27.66
C THR A 805 -9.09 -14.84 26.48
N PRO A 806 -10.03 -15.18 25.58
CA PRO A 806 -9.70 -15.99 24.41
C PRO A 806 -8.65 -15.30 23.52
N PHE A 807 -7.67 -16.05 23.03
CA PHE A 807 -6.63 -15.53 22.14
C PHE A 807 -7.21 -14.85 20.88
N SER A 808 -8.31 -15.37 20.33
CA SER A 808 -9.04 -14.75 19.21
C SER A 808 -9.60 -13.36 19.54
N THR A 809 -9.97 -13.10 20.79
CA THR A 809 -10.43 -11.78 21.22
C THR A 809 -9.25 -10.83 21.41
N ALA A 810 -8.16 -11.31 22.01
CA ALA A 810 -7.00 -10.49 22.33
C ALA A 810 -6.24 -9.99 21.09
N ILE A 811 -6.29 -10.71 19.96
CA ILE A 811 -5.65 -10.27 18.71
C ILE A 811 -6.53 -9.40 17.82
N GLY A 812 -7.75 -9.07 18.27
CA GLY A 812 -8.61 -8.09 17.61
C GLY A 812 -8.90 -8.42 16.13
N PRO A 813 -8.83 -7.43 15.22
CA PRO A 813 -9.16 -7.61 13.80
C PRO A 813 -8.29 -8.62 13.04
N LEU A 814 -7.13 -9.01 13.59
CA LEU A 814 -6.32 -10.06 12.98
C LEU A 814 -6.95 -11.45 13.08
N ALA A 815 -7.87 -11.65 14.03
CA ALA A 815 -8.55 -12.92 14.20
C ALA A 815 -9.25 -13.34 12.90
N GLY A 816 -8.81 -14.46 12.33
CA GLY A 816 -9.37 -15.00 11.10
C GLY A 816 -8.80 -14.42 9.80
N SER A 817 -7.93 -13.40 9.86
CA SER A 817 -7.32 -12.79 8.66
C SER A 817 -6.43 -13.76 7.89
N PHE A 818 -5.64 -14.55 8.61
CA PHE A 818 -4.81 -15.63 8.08
C PHE A 818 -4.55 -16.67 9.17
N PRO A 819 -4.14 -17.91 8.82
CA PRO A 819 -3.81 -18.93 9.80
C PRO A 819 -2.56 -18.50 10.58
N LEU A 820 -2.70 -18.36 11.90
CA LEU A 820 -1.70 -17.78 12.78
C LEU A 820 -1.33 -18.77 13.87
N LEU A 821 -0.02 -18.97 14.08
CA LEU A 821 0.54 -19.69 15.22
C LEU A 821 1.50 -18.77 15.97
N SER A 822 1.28 -18.55 17.26
CA SER A 822 2.25 -17.89 18.13
C SER A 822 2.97 -18.91 19.01
N LEU A 823 4.31 -18.87 18.97
CA LEU A 823 5.21 -19.68 19.78
C LEU A 823 5.98 -18.75 20.73
N ARG A 824 5.53 -18.68 21.98
CA ARG A 824 5.98 -17.68 22.94
C ARG A 824 6.44 -18.32 24.24
N THR A 825 7.63 -17.94 24.72
CA THR A 825 8.00 -18.09 26.12
C THR A 825 7.60 -16.82 26.88
N ASN A 826 7.08 -16.96 28.09
CA ASN A 826 6.46 -15.87 28.83
C ASN A 826 7.52 -14.95 29.45
N LYS A 827 7.64 -13.73 28.92
CA LYS A 827 8.63 -12.73 29.33
C LYS A 827 8.03 -11.34 29.58
N ALA A 828 6.71 -11.28 29.72
CA ALA A 828 5.95 -10.07 29.94
C ALA A 828 4.60 -10.38 30.60
N ASP A 829 4.08 -9.42 31.36
CA ASP A 829 2.86 -9.57 32.15
C ASP A 829 1.62 -9.95 31.31
N VAL A 830 1.54 -9.54 30.04
CA VAL A 830 0.44 -9.93 29.16
C VAL A 830 0.43 -11.44 28.93
N ALA A 831 -0.67 -12.12 29.24
CA ALA A 831 -0.90 -13.52 28.92
C ALA A 831 -2.41 -13.75 28.78
N VAL A 832 -2.82 -14.49 27.74
CA VAL A 832 -4.24 -14.75 27.47
C VAL A 832 -4.48 -16.21 27.08
N GLY A 833 -5.71 -16.68 27.23
CA GLY A 833 -6.15 -18.03 26.87
C GLY A 833 -5.73 -19.11 27.86
N ILE A 834 -5.40 -18.75 29.10
CA ILE A 834 -5.01 -19.68 30.17
C ILE A 834 -6.19 -19.81 31.14
N ASP A 835 -6.43 -21.02 31.64
CA ASP A 835 -7.47 -21.25 32.65
C ASP A 835 -7.19 -20.43 33.93
N GLU A 836 -8.23 -19.77 34.46
CA GLU A 836 -8.10 -18.89 35.62
C GLU A 836 -7.55 -19.63 36.84
N THR A 837 -7.95 -20.89 37.04
CA THR A 837 -7.49 -21.70 38.19
C THR A 837 -6.01 -22.05 38.09
N VAL A 838 -5.50 -22.26 36.87
CA VAL A 838 -4.08 -22.50 36.61
C VAL A 838 -3.28 -21.23 36.87
N ALA A 839 -3.79 -20.07 36.45
CA ALA A 839 -3.14 -18.80 36.70
C ALA A 839 -3.10 -18.45 38.20
N GLU A 840 -4.20 -18.66 38.93
CA GLU A 840 -4.26 -18.46 40.39
C GLU A 840 -3.30 -19.39 41.14
N ASP A 841 -3.20 -20.67 40.75
CA ASP A 841 -2.23 -21.60 41.33
C ASP A 841 -0.78 -21.14 41.08
N LEU A 842 -0.48 -20.70 39.86
CA LEU A 842 0.84 -20.17 39.51
C LEU A 842 1.17 -18.88 40.24
N ASP A 843 0.22 -17.97 40.44
CA ASP A 843 0.40 -16.75 41.22
C ASP A 843 0.78 -17.05 42.67
N ASN A 844 0.34 -18.19 43.23
CA ASN A 844 0.70 -18.63 44.57
C ASN A 844 2.05 -19.34 44.66
N ARG A 845 2.44 -20.13 43.65
CA ARG A 845 3.65 -21.00 43.71
C ARG A 845 4.87 -20.50 42.94
N ASP A 846 4.67 -19.63 41.96
CA ASP A 846 5.72 -19.11 41.07
C ASP A 846 5.29 -17.74 40.51
N GLU A 847 5.27 -16.70 41.35
CA GLU A 847 4.81 -15.33 41.02
C GLU A 847 5.41 -14.75 39.72
N LYS A 848 6.59 -15.24 39.31
CA LYS A 848 7.30 -14.80 38.09
C LYS A 848 6.94 -15.61 36.84
N TRP A 849 5.93 -16.48 36.87
CA TRP A 849 5.60 -17.35 35.74
C TRP A 849 5.29 -16.61 34.42
N ARG A 850 4.84 -15.36 34.50
CA ARG A 850 4.57 -14.51 33.33
C ARG A 850 5.83 -13.91 32.69
N VAL A 851 6.94 -13.83 33.43
CA VAL A 851 8.11 -13.02 33.03
C VAL A 851 9.46 -13.72 33.12
N SER A 852 9.49 -14.94 33.66
CA SER A 852 10.73 -15.71 33.88
C SER A 852 11.29 -16.38 32.62
N GLY A 853 10.52 -16.48 31.54
CA GLY A 853 10.86 -17.27 30.36
C GLY A 853 10.70 -18.78 30.55
N LYS A 854 10.33 -19.25 31.75
CA LYS A 854 10.20 -20.67 32.10
C LYS A 854 8.93 -21.31 31.52
N TYR A 855 7.84 -20.54 31.42
CA TYR A 855 6.56 -21.02 30.90
C TYR A 855 6.34 -20.56 29.47
N ALA A 856 5.47 -21.24 28.74
CA ALA A 856 5.25 -20.98 27.33
C ALA A 856 3.79 -21.14 26.89
N LEU A 857 3.47 -20.54 25.75
CA LEU A 857 2.18 -20.59 25.09
C LEU A 857 2.36 -20.99 23.63
N VAL A 858 1.58 -21.98 23.21
CA VAL A 858 1.37 -22.36 21.81
C VAL A 858 -0.06 -22.02 21.46
N SER A 859 -0.25 -20.86 20.80
CA SER A 859 -1.58 -20.32 20.50
C SER A 859 -1.85 -20.32 18.99
N PHE A 860 -2.89 -21.01 18.56
CA PHE A 860 -3.23 -21.18 17.15
C PHE A 860 -4.64 -20.66 16.83
N LEU A 861 -4.77 -19.98 15.69
CA LEU A 861 -6.04 -19.59 15.10
C LEU A 861 -6.05 -19.90 13.60
N PRO A 862 -7.01 -20.69 13.09
CA PRO A 862 -7.17 -20.88 11.66
C PRO A 862 -7.75 -19.62 11.00
N ARG A 863 -7.68 -19.55 9.66
CA ARG A 863 -8.40 -18.55 8.88
C ARG A 863 -9.92 -18.75 9.02
N SER A 864 -10.68 -17.66 9.08
CA SER A 864 -12.15 -17.74 9.05
C SER A 864 -12.63 -18.03 7.63
N VAL A 865 -13.59 -18.96 7.46
CA VAL A 865 -14.11 -19.39 6.14
C VAL A 865 -15.11 -18.38 5.56
N ASP A 866 -15.62 -17.43 6.37
CA ASP A 866 -16.75 -16.56 6.05
C ASP A 866 -16.41 -15.05 5.93
N GLN A 867 -15.32 -14.67 5.25
CA GLN A 867 -15.04 -13.27 4.90
C GLN A 867 -14.73 -13.06 3.41
#